data_AF-A0A2T3HLW8-F1
#
_entry.id   AF-A0A2T3HLW8-F1
#
_cell.length_a   1.000
_cell.length_b   1.000
_cell.length_c   1.000
_cell.angle_alpha   90.00
_cell.angle_beta   90.00
_cell.angle_gamma   90.00
#
_symmetry.space_group_name_H-M   'P 1'
#
loop_
_entity.id
_entity.type
_entity.pdbx_description
1 polymer ?
#
loop_
_entity_poly.entity_id
_entity_poly.type
_entity_poly.pdbx_seq_one_letter_code
_entity_poly.pdbx_strand_id
1 'polypeptide(L)'
;MKSLRTIALKEAQTRISPEVKSPSAKISDFFGLNVFDKRKMRDFLSKEVYEKLTIAIDQGELIGQEEANQIATAMKSWAMSKGATHYTHWFQPLTGTTAEKHDAFFEPSSDGAIEKFSGAALVQQEPDASSFPNGGIRNTFEARGYTAWDPSSPAFIMENKAGKTLCIPTVFVSYTGEALDYKAPLLKALAALDKAAVDVCQYFDKGITKVNASLGIEQEYFLVDESLFNARPDLVLTGRALFGHMSAKGQQLEDHYFGSIPDRVFTFMVDFENEALKLGIPLKTRHNEVAPSQFECAPIYEEINLAIDHNQLLMDLMEKVARRHHFRVLLHEKPYAGINGSGKHNNWSMITNTGKNLLAPGKTPKNNLMFLTFFVNTIKAVHEHADLLRASIASVSNDHRLGANEAPPAIISIFLGQQLNEVLDEIEHSRISKKIKEDNALWLGIPKIPQILLDNTDRNRTSPFAFTGNKFELRAVGSSANSSAPMTVLNAIVAEQLTKFKVEVDKLIKKGDKKDIALLTVIKKYIKESKNIRFEGNGYSQEWEDEANLRGLSNIKTTPKALDAYVSEKTTALFTATNIFSKRELHARHEIMLENYYKKLQIEARVMGEVANTSIIPAAIAYQNTLIENVKGLKELGLNDEAVAVPLGIVNKLSEHLGQVKSNIDSMLEERKATNKIDDTREKSIAYDEKVKSYFETIRYHVDKLEQIVDDSVWPLPKFRELLFLK
;
A
#
# COMPACT_ATOMS: atom_id res chain seq x y z
N MET A 1 -19.20 37.43 -10.84
CA MET A 1 -19.18 36.50 -9.68
C MET A 1 -17.73 36.04 -9.52
N LYS A 2 -17.11 36.10 -8.33
CA LYS A 2 -15.72 35.64 -8.16
C LYS A 2 -15.68 34.12 -8.35
N SER A 3 -14.73 33.61 -9.14
CA SER A 3 -14.59 32.16 -9.32
C SER A 3 -14.16 31.49 -8.01
N LEU A 4 -14.58 30.23 -7.80
CA LEU A 4 -14.21 29.45 -6.61
C LEU A 4 -12.68 29.35 -6.46
N ARG A 5 -11.96 29.21 -7.58
CA ARG A 5 -10.49 29.25 -7.63
C ARG A 5 -9.91 30.52 -7.01
N THR A 6 -10.40 31.71 -7.39
CA THR A 6 -9.87 32.98 -6.84
C THR A 6 -10.11 33.09 -5.34
N ILE A 7 -11.25 32.61 -4.85
CA ILE A 7 -11.55 32.56 -3.41
C ILE A 7 -10.56 31.63 -2.70
N ALA A 8 -10.36 30.43 -3.24
CA ALA A 8 -9.46 29.43 -2.69
C ALA A 8 -7.99 29.91 -2.65
N LEU A 9 -7.52 30.57 -3.71
CA LEU A 9 -6.16 31.15 -3.77
C LEU A 9 -5.95 32.19 -2.67
N LYS A 10 -6.92 33.10 -2.49
CA LYS A 10 -6.85 34.11 -1.45
C LYS A 10 -6.82 33.47 -0.07
N GLU A 11 -7.66 32.46 0.16
CA GLU A 11 -7.71 31.77 1.45
C GLU A 11 -6.38 31.08 1.76
N ALA A 12 -5.84 30.30 0.81
CA ALA A 12 -4.57 29.59 0.94
C ALA A 12 -3.40 30.53 1.29
N GLN A 13 -3.32 31.70 0.65
CA GLN A 13 -2.26 32.70 0.91
C GLN A 13 -2.37 33.38 2.29
N THR A 14 -3.54 33.30 2.93
CA THR A 14 -3.79 33.92 4.24
C THR A 14 -3.78 32.93 5.39
N ARG A 15 -3.40 31.67 5.13
CA ARG A 15 -3.35 30.61 6.14
C ARG A 15 -2.31 30.92 7.21
N ILE A 16 -2.71 30.76 8.46
CA ILE A 16 -1.84 30.82 9.63
C ILE A 16 -1.65 29.40 10.12
N SER A 17 -0.40 28.97 10.29
CA SER A 17 -0.08 27.66 10.86
C SER A 17 -0.70 27.53 12.26
N PRO A 18 -1.46 26.45 12.55
CA PRO A 18 -1.93 26.18 13.91
C PRO A 18 -0.75 26.00 14.88
N GLU A 19 -0.91 26.41 16.13
CA GLU A 19 0.09 26.14 17.17
C GLU A 19 0.05 24.64 17.55
N VAL A 20 1.19 23.97 17.50
CA VAL A 20 1.34 22.56 17.89
C VAL A 20 2.18 22.48 19.16
N LYS A 21 1.60 21.92 20.22
CA LYS A 21 2.28 21.70 21.49
C LYS A 21 2.55 20.21 21.69
N SER A 22 3.82 19.83 21.77
CA SER A 22 4.19 18.47 22.13
C SER A 22 3.74 18.15 23.57
N PRO A 23 3.25 16.93 23.85
CA PRO A 23 2.76 16.56 25.19
C PRO A 23 3.82 16.64 26.30
N SER A 24 5.08 16.34 25.96
CA SER A 24 6.25 16.47 26.82
C SER A 24 7.47 16.81 25.96
N ALA A 25 8.52 17.35 26.59
CA ALA A 25 9.83 17.53 25.98
C ALA A 25 10.54 16.19 25.68
N LYS A 26 10.19 15.11 26.40
CA LYS A 26 10.76 13.77 26.18
C LYS A 26 9.73 12.86 25.53
N ILE A 27 10.06 12.32 24.36
CA ILE A 27 9.20 11.39 23.61
C ILE A 27 8.83 10.16 24.45
N SER A 28 9.77 9.66 25.26
CA SER A 28 9.54 8.51 26.16
C SER A 28 8.38 8.70 27.14
N ASP A 29 8.00 9.94 27.46
CA ASP A 29 6.94 10.21 28.44
C ASP A 29 5.54 10.02 27.85
N PHE A 30 5.40 10.13 26.53
CA PHE A 30 4.11 10.01 25.84
C PHE A 30 4.06 8.94 24.74
N PHE A 31 5.18 8.27 24.45
CA PHE A 31 5.19 7.12 23.54
C PHE A 31 4.26 6.01 24.07
N GLY A 32 3.34 5.56 23.22
CA GLY A 32 2.34 4.54 23.57
C GLY A 32 1.36 4.99 24.67
N LEU A 33 1.22 6.29 24.93
CA LEU A 33 0.32 6.82 25.98
C LEU A 33 -1.13 6.32 25.84
N ASN A 34 -1.57 6.14 24.60
CA ASN A 34 -2.93 5.75 24.21
C ASN A 34 -3.00 4.28 23.76
N VAL A 35 -2.05 3.43 24.16
CA VAL A 35 -2.03 2.00 23.84
C VAL A 35 -2.10 1.18 25.12
N PHE A 36 -2.98 0.19 25.19
CA PHE A 36 -3.08 -0.76 26.31
C PHE A 36 -1.98 -1.83 26.21
N ASP A 37 -0.73 -1.39 26.36
CA ASP A 37 0.48 -2.21 26.24
C ASP A 37 0.74 -3.14 27.43
N LYS A 38 1.78 -3.98 27.34
CA LYS A 38 2.18 -4.93 28.41
C LYS A 38 2.39 -4.24 29.77
N ARG A 39 2.79 -2.96 29.82
CA ARG A 39 2.95 -2.21 31.08
C ARG A 39 1.60 -1.92 31.69
N LYS A 40 0.66 -1.35 30.93
CA LYS A 40 -0.70 -1.05 31.43
C LYS A 40 -1.48 -2.33 31.70
N MET A 41 -1.30 -3.36 30.88
CA MET A 41 -1.85 -4.69 31.17
C MET A 41 -1.42 -5.17 32.57
N ARG A 42 -0.14 -5.00 32.93
CA ARG A 42 0.36 -5.38 34.28
C ARG A 42 -0.22 -4.51 35.39
N ASP A 43 -0.46 -3.23 35.14
CA ASP A 43 -1.00 -2.29 36.13
C ASP A 43 -2.50 -2.51 36.39
N PHE A 44 -3.25 -2.98 35.38
CA PHE A 44 -4.72 -3.12 35.43
C PHE A 44 -5.22 -4.57 35.55
N LEU A 45 -4.42 -5.58 35.20
CA LEU A 45 -4.79 -7.00 35.29
C LEU A 45 -4.20 -7.66 36.54
N SER A 46 -4.86 -8.71 37.02
CA SER A 46 -4.26 -9.62 37.98
C SER A 46 -3.04 -10.32 37.36
N LYS A 47 -2.09 -10.75 38.20
CA LYS A 47 -0.88 -11.44 37.75
C LYS A 47 -1.19 -12.66 36.87
N GLU A 48 -2.16 -13.47 37.27
CA GLU A 48 -2.55 -14.68 36.54
C GLU A 48 -3.13 -14.35 35.15
N VAL A 49 -4.03 -13.37 35.05
CA VAL A 49 -4.62 -12.99 33.77
C VAL A 49 -3.60 -12.33 32.85
N TYR A 50 -2.68 -11.52 33.40
CA TYR A 50 -1.58 -10.95 32.63
C TYR A 50 -0.67 -12.03 32.02
N GLU A 51 -0.30 -13.05 32.80
CA GLU A 51 0.52 -14.17 32.32
C GLU A 51 -0.20 -14.97 31.23
N LYS A 52 -1.49 -15.30 31.43
CA LYS A 52 -2.32 -15.99 30.41
C LYS A 52 -2.46 -15.16 29.13
N LEU A 53 -2.74 -13.85 29.24
CA LEU A 53 -2.84 -12.97 28.08
C LEU A 53 -1.50 -12.87 27.33
N THR A 54 -0.38 -12.82 28.05
CA THR A 54 0.95 -12.79 27.42
C THR A 54 1.22 -14.08 26.65
N ILE A 55 0.84 -15.24 27.20
CA ILE A 55 0.96 -16.53 26.51
C ILE A 55 0.04 -16.57 25.29
N ALA A 56 -1.20 -16.08 25.38
CA ALA A 56 -2.11 -15.99 24.25
C ALA A 56 -1.54 -15.14 23.10
N ILE A 57 -0.91 -14.00 23.43
CA ILE A 57 -0.24 -13.12 22.46
C ILE A 57 0.98 -13.82 21.81
N ASP A 58 1.82 -14.43 22.63
CA ASP A 58 3.11 -14.95 22.16
C ASP A 58 2.98 -16.34 21.50
N GLN A 59 1.98 -17.15 21.87
CA GLN A 59 1.80 -18.55 21.44
C GLN A 59 0.48 -18.83 20.72
N GLY A 60 -0.47 -17.88 20.70
CA GLY A 60 -1.77 -18.06 20.05
C GLY A 60 -2.74 -18.96 20.83
N GLU A 61 -2.57 -19.09 22.14
CA GLU A 61 -3.52 -19.83 23.00
C GLU A 61 -4.88 -19.12 23.11
N LEU A 62 -5.93 -19.90 23.34
CA LEU A 62 -7.29 -19.39 23.49
C LEU A 62 -7.47 -18.71 24.86
N ILE A 63 -8.14 -17.57 24.86
CA ILE A 63 -8.52 -16.85 26.08
C ILE A 63 -9.87 -17.40 26.55
N GLY A 64 -9.93 -17.88 27.79
CA GLY A 64 -11.17 -18.35 28.41
C GLY A 64 -12.16 -17.21 28.70
N GLN A 65 -13.43 -17.56 28.91
CA GLN A 65 -14.49 -16.57 29.11
C GLN A 65 -14.30 -15.75 30.39
N GLU A 66 -13.79 -16.37 31.46
CA GLU A 66 -13.52 -15.70 32.73
C GLU A 66 -12.39 -14.68 32.58
N GLU A 67 -11.29 -15.08 31.95
CA GLU A 67 -10.18 -14.20 31.63
C GLU A 67 -10.61 -13.04 30.74
N ALA A 68 -11.43 -13.31 29.71
CA ALA A 68 -11.96 -12.29 28.82
C ALA A 68 -12.80 -11.22 29.57
N ASN A 69 -13.63 -11.62 30.54
CA ASN A 69 -14.40 -10.68 31.35
C ASN A 69 -13.49 -9.79 32.23
N GLN A 70 -12.43 -10.37 32.80
CA GLN A 70 -11.45 -9.61 33.58
C GLN A 70 -10.68 -8.63 32.68
N ILE A 71 -10.25 -9.07 31.48
CA ILE A 71 -9.57 -8.22 30.49
C ILE A 71 -10.46 -7.08 30.03
N ALA A 72 -11.73 -7.35 29.69
CA ALA A 72 -12.68 -6.32 29.27
C ALA A 72 -12.89 -5.27 30.38
N THR A 73 -13.04 -5.71 31.63
CA THR A 73 -13.21 -4.80 32.77
C THR A 73 -11.98 -3.91 32.96
N ALA A 74 -10.77 -4.48 32.86
CA ALA A 74 -9.51 -3.75 32.95
C ALA A 74 -9.35 -2.74 31.80
N MET A 75 -9.61 -3.17 30.56
CA MET A 75 -9.51 -2.34 29.37
C MET A 75 -10.50 -1.16 29.40
N LYS A 76 -11.75 -1.41 29.83
CA LYS A 76 -12.76 -0.36 30.06
C LYS A 76 -12.28 0.63 31.12
N SER A 77 -11.81 0.15 32.27
CA SER A 77 -11.37 1.00 33.38
C SER A 77 -10.20 1.89 32.96
N TRP A 78 -9.22 1.33 32.23
CA TRP A 78 -8.14 2.09 31.63
C TRP A 78 -8.65 3.13 30.62
N ALA A 79 -9.53 2.73 29.69
CA ALA A 79 -10.04 3.62 28.66
C ALA A 79 -10.87 4.79 29.23
N MET A 80 -11.75 4.51 30.20
CA MET A 80 -12.53 5.51 30.91
C MET A 80 -11.64 6.47 31.72
N SER A 81 -10.56 5.98 32.33
CA SER A 81 -9.59 6.85 33.03
C SER A 81 -8.93 7.88 32.10
N LYS A 82 -8.95 7.62 30.79
CA LYS A 82 -8.44 8.52 29.74
C LYS A 82 -9.54 9.38 29.11
N GLY A 83 -10.79 9.20 29.51
CA GLY A 83 -11.98 9.91 29.02
C GLY A 83 -12.69 9.24 27.84
N ALA A 84 -12.40 7.97 27.54
CA ALA A 84 -13.15 7.24 26.51
C ALA A 84 -14.55 6.87 27.02
N THR A 85 -15.56 7.13 26.17
CA THR A 85 -16.98 6.83 26.49
C THR A 85 -17.56 5.73 25.59
N HIS A 86 -16.87 5.42 24.49
CA HIS A 86 -17.26 4.40 23.52
C HIS A 86 -16.12 3.40 23.31
N TYR A 87 -16.47 2.23 22.80
CA TYR A 87 -15.56 1.28 22.22
C TYR A 87 -15.97 0.92 20.79
N THR A 88 -15.04 0.36 20.03
CA THR A 88 -15.28 -0.17 18.68
C THR A 88 -14.39 -1.36 18.44
N HIS A 89 -14.92 -2.35 17.71
CA HIS A 89 -14.08 -3.32 17.00
C HIS A 89 -13.51 -2.61 15.77
N TRP A 90 -12.20 -2.49 15.72
CA TRP A 90 -11.46 -1.86 14.62
C TRP A 90 -10.95 -2.96 13.70
N PHE A 91 -11.31 -2.93 12.43
CA PHE A 91 -10.95 -3.96 11.45
C PHE A 91 -10.75 -3.37 10.06
N GLN A 92 -10.19 -4.19 9.16
CA GLN A 92 -9.79 -3.79 7.81
C GLN A 92 -10.56 -4.61 6.76
N PRO A 93 -11.81 -4.23 6.42
CA PRO A 93 -12.61 -4.97 5.44
C PRO A 93 -12.03 -4.87 4.02
N LEU A 94 -12.61 -5.62 3.08
CA LEU A 94 -12.18 -5.71 1.67
C LEU A 94 -12.34 -4.41 0.86
N THR A 95 -12.68 -3.29 1.50
CA THR A 95 -12.60 -1.95 0.92
C THR A 95 -11.16 -1.44 0.82
N GLY A 96 -10.24 -1.99 1.62
CA GLY A 96 -8.84 -1.57 1.71
C GLY A 96 -8.55 -0.49 2.74
N THR A 97 -9.57 0.03 3.41
CA THR A 97 -9.49 0.99 4.53
C THR A 97 -9.91 0.33 5.84
N THR A 98 -9.84 1.06 6.95
CA THR A 98 -10.34 0.63 8.25
C THR A 98 -11.84 0.89 8.40
N ALA A 99 -12.48 0.18 9.32
CA ALA A 99 -13.88 0.35 9.68
C ALA A 99 -14.09 0.28 11.19
N GLU A 100 -15.08 1.02 11.68
CA GLU A 100 -15.42 1.17 13.08
C GLU A 100 -16.95 1.30 13.25
N LYS A 101 -17.47 0.75 14.35
CA LYS A 101 -18.82 0.98 14.86
C LYS A 101 -18.70 1.32 16.34
N HIS A 102 -19.17 2.51 16.73
CA HIS A 102 -18.95 3.02 18.08
C HIS A 102 -20.14 2.65 18.97
N ASP A 103 -19.89 1.75 19.92
CA ASP A 103 -20.84 1.36 20.95
C ASP A 103 -20.47 2.05 22.27
N ALA A 104 -21.47 2.57 22.98
CA ALA A 104 -21.23 3.23 24.27
C ALA A 104 -20.95 2.17 25.34
N PHE A 105 -20.09 2.51 26.31
CA PHE A 105 -20.00 1.69 27.53
C PHE A 105 -21.28 1.74 28.36
N PHE A 106 -22.10 2.77 28.17
CA PHE A 106 -23.33 3.00 28.89
C PHE A 106 -24.40 1.95 28.59
N GLU A 107 -24.97 1.35 29.63
CA GLU A 107 -26.15 0.48 29.58
C GLU A 107 -27.15 0.90 30.68
N PRO A 108 -28.45 1.09 30.35
CA PRO A 108 -29.46 1.33 31.37
C PRO A 108 -29.73 0.05 32.18
N SER A 109 -29.75 0.15 33.51
CA SER A 109 -30.10 -0.91 34.44
C SER A 109 -31.33 -0.52 35.27
N SER A 110 -31.97 -1.50 35.93
CA SER A 110 -33.14 -1.27 36.80
C SER A 110 -32.88 -0.29 37.94
N ASP A 111 -31.63 -0.26 38.43
CA ASP A 111 -31.21 0.58 39.58
C ASP A 111 -30.46 1.85 39.16
N GLY A 112 -30.40 2.16 37.86
CA GLY A 112 -29.70 3.33 37.32
C GLY A 112 -28.87 3.02 36.07
N ALA A 113 -28.14 4.01 35.58
CA ALA A 113 -27.21 3.83 34.47
C ALA A 113 -25.86 3.29 34.95
N ILE A 114 -25.25 2.38 34.19
CA ILE A 114 -23.91 1.86 34.47
C ILE A 114 -23.06 1.80 33.21
N GLU A 115 -21.74 1.97 33.36
CA GLU A 115 -20.78 1.67 32.31
C GLU A 115 -20.31 0.23 32.40
N LYS A 116 -20.51 -0.54 31.34
CA LYS A 116 -20.22 -1.96 31.24
C LYS A 116 -19.50 -2.28 29.94
N PHE A 117 -18.56 -3.21 30.02
CA PHE A 117 -17.92 -3.81 28.87
C PHE A 117 -17.65 -5.26 29.20
N SER A 118 -18.35 -6.17 28.53
CA SER A 118 -18.31 -7.60 28.84
C SER A 118 -17.21 -8.31 28.05
N GLY A 119 -16.72 -9.43 28.57
CA GLY A 119 -15.78 -10.30 27.85
C GLY A 119 -16.38 -10.83 26.55
N ALA A 120 -17.70 -11.06 26.52
CA ALA A 120 -18.39 -11.43 25.28
C ALA A 120 -18.26 -10.34 24.20
N ALA A 121 -18.51 -9.07 24.57
CA ALA A 121 -18.36 -7.94 23.65
C ALA A 121 -16.90 -7.64 23.28
N LEU A 122 -15.92 -8.03 24.10
CA LEU A 122 -14.50 -7.95 23.76
C LEU A 122 -14.12 -9.01 22.72
N VAL A 123 -14.43 -10.28 23.00
CA VAL A 123 -13.94 -11.41 22.19
C VAL A 123 -14.59 -11.44 20.82
N GLN A 124 -15.89 -11.14 20.73
CA GLN A 124 -16.64 -11.23 19.48
C GLN A 124 -17.77 -10.19 19.41
N GLN A 125 -17.97 -9.58 18.25
CA GLN A 125 -19.11 -8.68 18.02
C GLN A 125 -19.73 -8.91 16.64
N GLU A 126 -21.01 -8.56 16.49
CA GLU A 126 -21.71 -8.45 15.21
C GLU A 126 -21.73 -6.95 14.84
N PRO A 127 -20.92 -6.51 13.86
CA PRO A 127 -20.78 -5.09 13.52
C PRO A 127 -21.92 -4.53 12.65
N ASP A 128 -22.98 -5.28 12.34
CA ASP A 128 -24.01 -4.95 11.34
C ASP A 128 -23.41 -4.51 9.99
N ALA A 129 -22.40 -5.26 9.55
CA ALA A 129 -21.51 -4.88 8.45
C ALA A 129 -21.96 -5.46 7.09
N SER A 130 -23.26 -5.41 6.83
CA SER A 130 -23.91 -6.02 5.67
C SER A 130 -23.48 -5.43 4.34
N SER A 131 -23.13 -4.14 4.32
CA SER A 131 -22.84 -3.37 3.10
C SER A 131 -21.41 -3.50 2.58
N PHE A 132 -20.50 -4.15 3.33
CA PHE A 132 -19.14 -4.32 2.82
C PHE A 132 -19.07 -5.28 1.63
N PRO A 133 -18.18 -5.01 0.65
CA PRO A 133 -17.92 -5.90 -0.46
C PRO A 133 -17.60 -7.30 0.03
N ASN A 134 -18.24 -8.31 -0.57
CA ASN A 134 -18.08 -9.71 -0.16
C ASN A 134 -18.01 -10.68 -1.35
N GLY A 135 -18.07 -10.20 -2.59
CA GLY A 135 -17.83 -11.01 -3.80
C GLY A 135 -18.75 -12.22 -3.93
N GLY A 136 -19.99 -12.13 -3.43
CA GLY A 136 -20.96 -13.21 -3.45
C GLY A 136 -20.76 -14.28 -2.36
N ILE A 137 -19.88 -14.04 -1.38
CA ILE A 137 -19.78 -14.91 -0.18
C ILE A 137 -21.07 -14.83 0.65
N ARG A 138 -21.71 -13.66 0.69
CA ARG A 138 -22.95 -13.45 1.42
C ARG A 138 -24.11 -13.26 0.45
N ASN A 139 -25.25 -13.87 0.76
CA ASN A 139 -26.50 -13.57 0.05
C ASN A 139 -26.97 -12.16 0.45
N THR A 140 -27.66 -11.46 -0.46
CA THR A 140 -28.17 -10.10 -0.21
C THR A 140 -29.12 -10.02 0.99
N PHE A 141 -29.78 -11.12 1.36
CA PHE A 141 -30.66 -11.21 2.53
C PHE A 141 -30.01 -11.87 3.77
N GLU A 142 -28.79 -12.41 3.66
CA GLU A 142 -28.05 -13.07 4.76
C GLU A 142 -26.70 -12.38 4.95
N ALA A 143 -26.68 -11.35 5.81
CA ALA A 143 -25.56 -10.42 5.83
C ALA A 143 -24.69 -10.47 7.11
N ARG A 144 -24.99 -11.40 8.04
CA ARG A 144 -24.27 -11.52 9.32
C ARG A 144 -22.78 -11.77 9.08
N GLY A 145 -21.95 -11.00 9.76
CA GLY A 145 -20.52 -11.24 9.91
C GLY A 145 -20.12 -11.01 11.36
N TYR A 146 -18.97 -11.52 11.77
CA TYR A 146 -18.49 -11.40 13.13
C TYR A 146 -17.08 -10.84 13.14
N THR A 147 -16.84 -9.91 14.04
CA THR A 147 -15.49 -9.50 14.42
C THR A 147 -15.00 -10.37 15.55
N ALA A 148 -13.71 -10.72 15.54
CA ALA A 148 -13.07 -11.41 16.65
C ALA A 148 -11.78 -10.69 17.04
N TRP A 149 -11.58 -10.49 18.35
CA TRP A 149 -10.41 -9.76 18.86
C TRP A 149 -9.10 -10.47 18.51
N ASP A 150 -8.14 -9.72 17.99
CA ASP A 150 -6.76 -10.13 17.87
C ASP A 150 -5.93 -9.57 19.03
N PRO A 151 -5.53 -10.40 20.00
CA PRO A 151 -4.73 -9.93 21.12
C PRO A 151 -3.29 -9.57 20.72
N SER A 152 -2.79 -10.04 19.57
CA SER A 152 -1.42 -9.75 19.11
C SER A 152 -1.20 -8.30 18.69
N SER A 153 -2.29 -7.59 18.38
CA SER A 153 -2.30 -6.14 18.16
C SER A 153 -2.98 -5.45 19.37
N PRO A 154 -2.28 -4.55 20.08
CA PRO A 154 -2.80 -4.00 21.33
C PRO A 154 -3.97 -3.04 21.07
N ALA A 155 -4.97 -3.09 21.96
CA ALA A 155 -6.05 -2.11 21.95
C ALA A 155 -5.51 -0.70 22.20
N PHE A 156 -6.12 0.30 21.58
CA PHE A 156 -5.66 1.69 21.65
C PHE A 156 -6.85 2.65 21.80
N ILE A 157 -6.57 3.89 22.19
CA ILE A 157 -7.58 4.95 22.27
C ILE A 157 -7.34 5.92 21.12
N MET A 158 -8.31 6.02 20.22
CA MET A 158 -8.32 7.04 19.20
C MET A 158 -8.91 8.33 19.77
N GLU A 159 -8.13 9.42 19.71
CA GLU A 159 -8.59 10.74 20.12
C GLU A 159 -9.14 11.50 18.91
N ASN A 160 -10.40 11.93 19.02
CA ASN A 160 -11.03 12.82 18.06
C ASN A 160 -11.33 14.16 18.74
N LYS A 161 -11.61 15.20 17.94
CA LYS A 161 -11.88 16.56 18.45
C LYS A 161 -13.01 16.60 19.50
N ALA A 162 -13.99 15.69 19.39
CA ALA A 162 -15.19 15.69 20.22
C ALA A 162 -15.26 14.52 21.24
N GLY A 163 -14.27 13.63 21.28
CA GLY A 163 -14.35 12.47 22.15
C GLY A 163 -13.22 11.46 21.92
N LYS A 164 -13.23 10.41 22.74
CA LYS A 164 -12.24 9.33 22.69
C LYS A 164 -12.95 7.99 22.62
N THR A 165 -12.41 7.09 21.80
CA THR A 165 -12.97 5.76 21.57
C THR A 165 -11.90 4.71 21.82
N LEU A 166 -12.22 3.67 22.59
CA LEU A 166 -11.40 2.47 22.71
C LEU A 166 -11.54 1.63 21.45
N CYS A 167 -10.47 1.49 20.69
CA CYS A 167 -10.41 0.68 19.48
C CYS A 167 -9.75 -0.66 19.76
N ILE A 168 -10.44 -1.73 19.38
CA ILE A 168 -10.02 -3.12 19.63
C ILE A 168 -9.68 -3.75 18.27
N PRO A 169 -8.41 -4.01 17.97
CA PRO A 169 -8.01 -4.62 16.71
C PRO A 169 -8.63 -6.01 16.54
N THR A 170 -9.34 -6.21 15.44
CA THR A 170 -10.15 -7.42 15.21
C THR A 170 -9.99 -7.94 13.79
N VAL A 171 -10.21 -9.24 13.63
CA VAL A 171 -10.47 -9.85 12.32
C VAL A 171 -11.95 -9.82 12.00
N PHE A 172 -12.35 -9.80 10.73
CA PHE A 172 -13.74 -9.85 10.31
C PHE A 172 -14.03 -11.03 9.37
N VAL A 173 -14.97 -11.87 9.77
CA VAL A 173 -15.35 -13.12 9.08
C VAL A 173 -16.85 -13.20 8.80
N SER A 174 -17.23 -14.00 7.81
CA SER A 174 -18.63 -14.31 7.53
C SER A 174 -19.23 -15.22 8.61
N TYR A 175 -20.55 -15.38 8.60
CA TYR A 175 -21.24 -16.38 9.43
C TYR A 175 -20.75 -17.82 9.19
N THR A 176 -20.28 -18.14 7.98
CA THR A 176 -19.76 -19.45 7.58
C THR A 176 -18.24 -19.59 7.74
N GLY A 177 -17.56 -18.55 8.22
CA GLY A 177 -16.13 -18.58 8.58
C GLY A 177 -15.16 -18.13 7.49
N GLU A 178 -15.64 -17.68 6.32
CA GLU A 178 -14.78 -17.06 5.31
C GLU A 178 -14.28 -15.68 5.74
N ALA A 179 -13.04 -15.34 5.41
CA ALA A 179 -12.42 -14.07 5.74
C ALA A 179 -12.95 -12.93 4.84
N LEU A 180 -13.60 -11.96 5.48
CA LEU A 180 -14.15 -10.75 4.86
C LEU A 180 -13.25 -9.52 5.12
N ASP A 181 -11.99 -9.75 5.46
CA ASP A 181 -11.02 -8.72 5.81
C ASP A 181 -9.64 -8.99 5.20
N TYR A 182 -8.71 -8.09 5.47
CA TYR A 182 -7.31 -8.26 5.10
C TYR A 182 -6.47 -8.94 6.19
N LYS A 183 -6.92 -8.89 7.46
CA LYS A 183 -6.11 -9.29 8.60
C LYS A 183 -6.14 -10.80 8.87
N ALA A 184 -7.30 -11.46 8.75
CA ALA A 184 -7.36 -12.91 8.96
C ALA A 184 -6.48 -13.71 7.98
N PRO A 185 -6.46 -13.41 6.66
CA PRO A 185 -5.58 -14.10 5.72
C PRO A 185 -4.09 -13.83 5.98
N LEU A 186 -3.76 -12.60 6.38
CA LEU A 186 -2.40 -12.23 6.75
C LEU A 186 -1.93 -13.11 7.92
N LEU A 187 -2.68 -13.15 9.03
CA LEU A 187 -2.33 -13.97 10.19
C LEU A 187 -2.14 -15.46 9.84
N LYS A 188 -2.99 -16.02 8.98
CA LYS A 188 -2.82 -17.39 8.46
C LYS A 188 -1.52 -17.55 7.66
N ALA A 189 -1.17 -16.57 6.81
CA ALA A 189 0.07 -16.59 6.04
C ALA A 189 1.32 -16.49 6.93
N LEU A 190 1.27 -15.69 7.99
CA LEU A 190 2.35 -15.57 8.97
C LEU A 190 2.55 -16.87 9.74
N ALA A 191 1.47 -17.51 10.19
CA ALA A 191 1.54 -18.81 10.86
C ALA A 191 2.11 -19.90 9.93
N ALA A 192 1.72 -19.89 8.65
CA ALA A 192 2.26 -20.81 7.66
C ALA A 192 3.77 -20.58 7.43
N LEU A 193 4.19 -19.31 7.33
CA LEU A 193 5.60 -18.96 7.18
C LEU A 193 6.42 -19.34 8.42
N ASP A 194 5.95 -19.01 9.62
CA ASP A 194 6.62 -19.34 10.89
C ASP A 194 6.91 -20.83 10.95
N LYS A 195 5.87 -21.67 10.77
CA LYS A 195 6.00 -23.12 10.77
C LYS A 195 7.03 -23.62 9.75
N ALA A 196 6.92 -23.18 8.50
CA ALA A 196 7.82 -23.61 7.43
C ALA A 196 9.27 -23.14 7.66
N ALA A 197 9.45 -21.92 8.16
CA ALA A 197 10.75 -21.34 8.47
C ALA A 197 11.41 -22.01 9.67
N VAL A 198 10.65 -22.31 10.73
CA VAL A 198 11.15 -23.06 11.91
C VAL A 198 11.62 -24.44 11.49
N ASP A 199 10.84 -25.17 10.70
CA ASP A 199 11.21 -26.51 10.21
C ASP A 199 12.52 -26.52 9.42
N VAL A 200 12.77 -25.49 8.62
CA VAL A 200 14.05 -25.31 7.90
C VAL A 200 15.17 -24.84 8.84
N CYS A 201 14.88 -23.94 9.79
CA CYS A 201 15.83 -23.50 10.82
C CYS A 201 16.37 -24.66 11.66
N GLN A 202 15.58 -25.73 11.85
CA GLN A 202 15.99 -26.93 12.58
C GLN A 202 17.21 -27.65 11.97
N TYR A 203 17.58 -27.39 10.71
CA TYR A 203 18.83 -27.89 10.14
C TYR A 203 20.06 -27.19 10.72
N PHE A 204 19.91 -25.94 11.15
CA PHE A 204 20.99 -25.08 11.58
C PHE A 204 21.04 -24.97 13.10
N ASP A 205 19.94 -24.64 13.75
CA ASP A 205 19.91 -24.31 15.17
C ASP A 205 18.63 -24.83 15.83
N LYS A 206 18.79 -25.75 16.78
CA LYS A 206 17.68 -26.40 17.50
C LYS A 206 17.00 -25.46 18.51
N GLY A 207 17.64 -24.35 18.89
CA GLY A 207 17.06 -23.36 19.80
C GLY A 207 16.06 -22.42 19.13
N ILE A 208 15.94 -22.45 17.79
CA ILE A 208 14.95 -21.67 17.06
C ILE A 208 13.60 -22.39 17.16
N THR A 209 12.63 -21.76 17.81
CA THR A 209 11.28 -22.31 18.00
C THR A 209 10.19 -21.45 17.37
N LYS A 210 10.52 -20.22 16.97
CA LYS A 210 9.61 -19.28 16.32
C LYS A 210 10.39 -18.35 15.39
N VAL A 211 9.78 -17.97 14.27
CA VAL A 211 10.27 -17.01 13.29
C VAL A 211 9.15 -16.00 13.01
N ASN A 212 9.40 -14.73 13.33
CA ASN A 212 8.49 -13.64 13.05
C ASN A 212 8.90 -12.95 11.75
N ALA A 213 7.95 -12.70 10.85
CA ALA A 213 8.17 -11.78 9.75
C ALA A 213 8.14 -10.33 10.26
N SER A 214 9.07 -9.51 9.77
CA SER A 214 9.15 -8.10 10.11
C SER A 214 8.89 -7.24 8.88
N LEU A 215 8.27 -6.08 9.09
CA LEU A 215 7.98 -5.14 8.03
C LEU A 215 8.28 -3.70 8.45
N GLY A 216 9.02 -2.97 7.60
CA GLY A 216 9.14 -1.52 7.65
C GLY A 216 8.43 -0.90 6.45
N ILE A 217 7.44 -0.04 6.69
CA ILE A 217 6.62 0.55 5.63
C ILE A 217 7.04 2.00 5.41
N GLU A 218 7.54 2.34 4.24
CA GLU A 218 7.79 3.73 3.82
C GLU A 218 6.49 4.27 3.21
N GLN A 219 5.93 5.34 3.76
CA GLN A 219 4.66 5.91 3.32
C GLN A 219 4.89 7.25 2.62
N GLU A 220 4.73 7.25 1.30
CA GLU A 220 4.70 8.48 0.52
C GLU A 220 3.28 9.06 0.39
N TYR A 221 3.21 10.37 0.23
CA TYR A 221 1.95 11.12 0.09
C TYR A 221 2.18 12.52 -0.49
N PHE A 222 1.11 13.13 -1.01
CA PHE A 222 1.10 14.56 -1.34
C PHE A 222 0.28 15.36 -0.31
N LEU A 223 0.60 16.64 -0.17
CA LEU A 223 -0.26 17.62 0.53
C LEU A 223 -0.75 18.69 -0.43
N VAL A 224 -2.00 19.09 -0.24
CA VAL A 224 -2.62 20.22 -0.94
C VAL A 224 -3.44 21.04 0.04
N ASP A 225 -3.44 22.38 -0.11
CA ASP A 225 -4.29 23.24 0.72
C ASP A 225 -5.77 22.85 0.53
N GLU A 226 -6.50 22.78 1.65
CA GLU A 226 -7.90 22.35 1.69
C GLU A 226 -8.80 23.15 0.73
N SER A 227 -8.59 24.46 0.59
CA SER A 227 -9.43 25.29 -0.27
C SER A 227 -9.12 25.06 -1.74
N LEU A 228 -7.85 24.84 -2.08
CA LEU A 228 -7.46 24.49 -3.45
C LEU A 228 -7.95 23.09 -3.83
N PHE A 229 -7.93 22.14 -2.90
CA PHE A 229 -8.54 20.83 -3.07
C PHE A 229 -10.05 20.93 -3.33
N ASN A 230 -10.78 21.66 -2.50
CA ASN A 230 -12.24 21.82 -2.65
C ASN A 230 -12.62 22.55 -3.95
N ALA A 231 -11.74 23.39 -4.49
CA ALA A 231 -11.91 24.04 -5.78
C ALA A 231 -11.62 23.12 -6.99
N ARG A 232 -11.26 21.85 -6.75
CA ARG A 232 -11.00 20.80 -7.76
C ARG A 232 -11.95 19.62 -7.57
N PRO A 233 -13.17 19.65 -8.15
CA PRO A 233 -14.13 18.55 -8.01
C PRO A 233 -13.58 17.19 -8.45
N ASP A 234 -12.70 17.18 -9.44
CA ASP A 234 -12.01 15.98 -9.89
C ASP A 234 -11.08 15.41 -8.82
N LEU A 235 -10.30 16.25 -8.15
CA LEU A 235 -9.44 15.83 -7.05
C LEU A 235 -10.25 15.36 -5.82
N VAL A 236 -11.35 16.04 -5.52
CA VAL A 236 -12.26 15.68 -4.42
C VAL A 236 -12.89 14.30 -4.61
N LEU A 237 -13.38 14.02 -5.82
CA LEU A 237 -14.17 12.81 -6.08
C LEU A 237 -13.34 11.60 -6.51
N THR A 238 -12.16 11.83 -7.08
CA THR A 238 -11.33 10.75 -7.65
C THR A 238 -9.99 10.57 -6.92
N GLY A 239 -9.61 11.51 -6.06
CA GLY A 239 -8.29 11.52 -5.41
C GLY A 239 -7.14 11.91 -6.32
N ARG A 240 -7.41 12.23 -7.60
CA ARG A 240 -6.42 12.71 -8.56
C ARG A 240 -6.95 13.82 -9.45
N ALA A 241 -6.04 14.58 -10.06
CA ALA A 241 -6.37 15.52 -11.11
C ALA A 241 -6.60 14.79 -12.44
N LEU A 242 -7.80 14.91 -13.00
CA LEU A 242 -8.16 14.36 -14.32
C LEU A 242 -7.76 15.32 -15.45
N PHE A 243 -7.71 16.62 -15.14
CA PHE A 243 -7.25 17.69 -16.03
C PHE A 243 -6.12 18.49 -15.39
N GLY A 244 -5.31 19.14 -16.21
CA GLY A 244 -4.32 20.10 -15.75
C GLY A 244 -3.05 20.04 -16.59
N HIS A 245 -2.70 21.17 -17.19
CA HIS A 245 -1.43 21.37 -17.85
C HIS A 245 -0.29 21.39 -16.83
N MET A 246 0.84 20.78 -17.19
CA MET A 246 2.03 20.73 -16.34
C MET A 246 2.56 22.14 -16.05
N SER A 247 2.96 22.39 -14.81
CA SER A 247 3.59 23.66 -14.43
C SER A 247 4.93 23.85 -15.14
N ALA A 248 5.26 25.10 -15.51
CA ALA A 248 6.54 25.44 -16.13
C ALA A 248 7.74 25.06 -15.24
N LYS A 249 7.62 25.31 -13.93
CA LYS A 249 8.48 24.66 -12.92
C LYS A 249 7.79 23.40 -12.43
N GLY A 250 8.40 22.24 -12.64
CA GLY A 250 7.99 20.96 -12.09
C GLY A 250 9.04 20.42 -11.13
N GLN A 251 9.46 19.17 -11.36
CA GLN A 251 10.53 18.49 -10.61
C GLN A 251 11.90 18.52 -11.32
N GLN A 252 12.02 19.30 -12.40
CA GLN A 252 13.15 19.26 -13.34
C GLN A 252 14.50 19.65 -12.71
N LEU A 253 14.49 20.34 -11.58
CA LEU A 253 15.68 20.77 -10.85
C LEU A 253 16.09 19.81 -9.73
N GLU A 254 15.26 18.80 -9.43
CA GLU A 254 15.46 17.89 -8.29
C GLU A 254 15.63 18.62 -6.94
N ASP A 255 15.18 19.88 -6.86
CA ASP A 255 15.43 20.82 -5.77
C ASP A 255 14.49 20.62 -4.57
N HIS A 256 13.48 19.77 -4.72
CA HIS A 256 12.56 19.42 -3.65
C HIS A 256 13.10 18.27 -2.79
N TYR A 257 13.77 17.28 -3.39
CA TYR A 257 14.24 16.09 -2.70
C TYR A 257 15.27 16.45 -1.62
N PHE A 258 14.99 16.09 -0.36
CA PHE A 258 15.75 16.54 0.82
C PHE A 258 15.95 18.06 0.93
N GLY A 259 15.13 18.85 0.22
CA GLY A 259 15.08 20.30 0.36
C GLY A 259 14.50 20.75 1.71
N SER A 260 14.43 22.06 1.92
CA SER A 260 13.80 22.62 3.12
C SER A 260 12.29 22.32 3.13
N ILE A 261 11.77 21.85 4.27
CA ILE A 261 10.34 21.59 4.47
C ILE A 261 9.65 22.91 4.83
N PRO A 262 8.61 23.34 4.11
CA PRO A 262 7.90 24.59 4.44
C PRO A 262 7.23 24.56 5.81
N ASP A 263 7.25 25.67 6.53
CA ASP A 263 6.84 25.75 7.94
C ASP A 263 5.43 25.21 8.23
N ARG A 264 4.44 25.52 7.37
CA ARG A 264 3.07 24.96 7.49
C ARG A 264 3.07 23.44 7.42
N VAL A 265 3.83 22.87 6.49
CA VAL A 265 3.95 21.42 6.32
C VAL A 265 4.72 20.80 7.49
N PHE A 266 5.81 21.43 7.92
CA PHE A 266 6.59 20.95 9.06
C PHE A 266 5.75 20.92 10.35
N THR A 267 4.91 21.94 10.55
CA THR A 267 3.98 22.01 11.68
C THR A 267 2.95 20.87 11.64
N PHE A 268 2.38 20.59 10.47
CA PHE A 268 1.54 19.41 10.24
C PHE A 268 2.29 18.11 10.56
N MET A 269 3.55 17.99 10.12
CA MET A 269 4.37 16.80 10.36
C MET A 269 4.65 16.54 11.82
N VAL A 270 4.99 17.58 12.59
CA VAL A 270 5.21 17.47 14.03
C VAL A 270 3.93 17.04 14.75
N ASP A 271 2.77 17.54 14.32
CA ASP A 271 1.50 17.19 14.93
C ASP A 271 1.13 15.71 14.68
N PHE A 272 1.17 15.24 13.43
CA PHE A 272 0.86 13.83 13.18
C PHE A 272 1.89 12.89 13.79
N GLU A 273 3.17 13.28 13.88
CA GLU A 273 4.17 12.49 14.59
C GLU A 273 3.88 12.37 16.08
N ASN A 274 3.50 13.48 16.74
CA ASN A 274 3.13 13.45 18.15
C ASN A 274 1.94 12.51 18.39
N GLU A 275 0.92 12.57 17.54
CA GLU A 275 -0.24 11.67 17.64
C GLU A 275 0.11 10.21 17.33
N ALA A 276 0.95 9.95 16.33
CA ALA A 276 1.42 8.61 15.98
C ALA A 276 2.22 7.98 17.14
N LEU A 277 3.10 8.75 17.77
CA LEU A 277 3.88 8.33 18.93
C LEU A 277 2.98 8.02 20.13
N LYS A 278 1.90 8.78 20.39
CA LYS A 278 0.91 8.44 21.44
C LYS A 278 0.23 7.10 21.17
N LEU A 279 0.00 6.77 19.89
CA LEU A 279 -0.57 5.50 19.43
C LEU A 279 0.48 4.36 19.35
N GLY A 280 1.72 4.60 19.77
CA GLY A 280 2.77 3.59 19.78
C GLY A 280 3.45 3.35 18.43
N ILE A 281 3.11 4.11 17.40
CA ILE A 281 3.72 4.02 16.07
C ILE A 281 5.12 4.61 16.15
N PRO A 282 6.19 3.83 15.88
CA PRO A 282 7.57 4.28 16.09
C PRO A 282 8.10 5.06 14.87
N LEU A 283 7.43 6.16 14.50
CA LEU A 283 7.88 7.04 13.41
C LEU A 283 9.32 7.50 13.62
N LYS A 284 10.14 7.38 12.57
CA LYS A 284 11.59 7.60 12.65
C LYS A 284 12.09 8.65 11.69
N THR A 285 11.60 8.65 10.45
CA THR A 285 12.05 9.54 9.38
C THR A 285 10.87 10.29 8.77
N ARG A 286 11.15 11.51 8.33
CA ARG A 286 10.29 12.34 7.47
C ARG A 286 11.16 13.19 6.55
N HIS A 287 10.73 13.38 5.31
CA HIS A 287 11.40 14.29 4.37
C HIS A 287 10.51 14.67 3.19
N ASN A 288 10.99 15.65 2.42
CA ASN A 288 10.48 15.92 1.08
C ASN A 288 10.88 14.80 0.12
N GLU A 289 9.96 14.45 -0.77
CA GLU A 289 10.19 13.55 -1.89
C GLU A 289 10.55 14.31 -3.18
N VAL A 290 10.72 13.61 -4.30
CA VAL A 290 11.18 14.19 -5.58
C VAL A 290 10.18 15.20 -6.15
N ALA A 291 8.87 14.91 -6.14
CA ALA A 291 7.89 15.84 -6.69
C ALA A 291 7.55 16.97 -5.71
N PRO A 292 7.22 18.18 -6.20
CA PRO A 292 6.74 19.27 -5.35
C PRO A 292 5.52 18.87 -4.53
N SER A 293 5.54 19.18 -3.24
CA SER A 293 4.48 18.83 -2.29
C SER A 293 4.27 17.33 -2.08
N GLN A 294 5.25 16.50 -2.50
CA GLN A 294 5.35 15.09 -2.13
C GLN A 294 6.26 14.94 -0.91
N PHE A 295 5.90 14.05 0.00
CA PHE A 295 6.65 13.79 1.22
C PHE A 295 6.64 12.29 1.54
N GLU A 296 7.57 11.88 2.38
CA GLU A 296 7.63 10.52 2.92
C GLU A 296 7.71 10.57 4.46
N CYS A 297 7.15 9.55 5.10
CA CYS A 297 7.52 9.18 6.46
C CYS A 297 7.67 7.67 6.60
N ALA A 298 8.57 7.22 7.48
CA ALA A 298 8.76 5.80 7.76
C ALA A 298 8.94 5.53 9.26
N PRO A 299 8.25 4.53 9.83
CA PRO A 299 8.52 4.02 11.16
C PRO A 299 9.68 3.03 11.16
N ILE A 300 10.17 2.73 12.36
CA ILE A 300 11.02 1.55 12.57
C ILE A 300 10.20 0.30 12.21
N TYR A 301 10.85 -0.71 11.63
CA TYR A 301 10.20 -1.98 11.33
C TYR A 301 9.64 -2.64 12.61
N GLU A 302 8.53 -3.34 12.45
CA GLU A 302 7.87 -4.08 13.54
C GLU A 302 7.52 -5.49 13.06
N GLU A 303 6.93 -6.31 13.94
CA GLU A 303 6.26 -7.54 13.51
C GLU A 303 5.15 -7.14 12.52
N ILE A 304 5.03 -7.90 11.43
CA ILE A 304 4.30 -7.46 10.25
C ILE A 304 2.80 -7.23 10.46
N ASN A 305 2.13 -7.97 11.35
CA ASN A 305 0.73 -7.70 11.69
C ASN A 305 0.60 -6.31 12.32
N LEU A 306 1.43 -6.02 13.33
CA LEU A 306 1.44 -4.73 14.01
C LEU A 306 1.88 -3.58 13.09
N ALA A 307 2.90 -3.80 12.26
CA ALA A 307 3.40 -2.80 11.32
C ALA A 307 2.30 -2.35 10.33
N ILE A 308 1.48 -3.29 9.86
CA ILE A 308 0.38 -3.00 8.94
C ILE A 308 -0.76 -2.28 9.68
N ASP A 309 -1.12 -2.72 10.88
CA ASP A 309 -2.11 -2.03 11.72
C ASP A 309 -1.68 -0.58 11.98
N HIS A 310 -0.42 -0.37 12.36
CA HIS A 310 0.17 0.95 12.55
C HIS A 310 0.16 1.79 11.26
N ASN A 311 0.45 1.23 10.08
CA ASN A 311 0.35 1.98 8.82
C ASN A 311 -1.09 2.38 8.49
N GLN A 312 -2.07 1.49 8.73
CA GLN A 312 -3.49 1.81 8.54
C GLN A 312 -3.93 2.95 9.47
N LEU A 313 -3.50 2.90 10.74
CA LEU A 313 -3.75 3.99 11.69
C LEU A 313 -3.03 5.28 11.30
N LEU A 314 -1.79 5.20 10.81
CA LEU A 314 -1.03 6.35 10.35
C LEU A 314 -1.75 7.07 9.21
N MET A 315 -2.28 6.34 8.22
CA MET A 315 -3.02 6.94 7.11
C MET A 315 -4.30 7.67 7.58
N ASP A 316 -5.08 7.05 8.47
CA ASP A 316 -6.28 7.69 9.07
C ASP A 316 -5.89 8.94 9.90
N LEU A 317 -4.83 8.82 10.69
CA LEU A 317 -4.30 9.90 11.49
C LEU A 317 -3.84 11.08 10.63
N MET A 318 -3.09 10.82 9.56
CA MET A 318 -2.61 11.85 8.65
C MET A 318 -3.76 12.65 8.04
N GLU A 319 -4.84 11.99 7.60
CA GLU A 319 -6.02 12.67 7.06
C GLU A 319 -6.73 13.52 8.12
N LYS A 320 -6.91 13.00 9.34
CA LYS A 320 -7.51 13.74 10.47
C LYS A 320 -6.66 14.96 10.85
N VAL A 321 -5.35 14.79 10.96
CA VAL A 321 -4.43 15.88 11.31
C VAL A 321 -4.39 16.91 10.19
N ALA A 322 -4.31 16.49 8.92
CA ALA A 322 -4.24 17.41 7.77
C ALA A 322 -5.39 18.40 7.76
N ARG A 323 -6.62 17.95 8.05
CA ARG A 323 -7.80 18.82 8.17
C ARG A 323 -7.65 19.90 9.25
N ARG A 324 -7.01 19.58 10.38
CA ARG A 324 -6.73 20.57 11.44
C ARG A 324 -5.74 21.65 10.99
N HIS A 325 -4.87 21.31 10.03
CA HIS A 325 -3.87 22.20 9.43
C HIS A 325 -4.31 22.84 8.10
N HIS A 326 -5.59 22.69 7.74
CA HIS A 326 -6.15 23.14 6.46
C HIS A 326 -5.42 22.56 5.24
N PHE A 327 -5.01 21.30 5.35
CA PHE A 327 -4.51 20.49 4.27
C PHE A 327 -5.48 19.33 3.96
N ARG A 328 -5.25 18.71 2.81
CA ARG A 328 -5.68 17.35 2.49
C ARG A 328 -4.46 16.53 2.17
N VAL A 329 -4.43 15.31 2.69
CA VAL A 329 -3.42 14.31 2.35
C VAL A 329 -3.94 13.53 1.15
N LEU A 330 -3.12 13.42 0.11
CA LEU A 330 -3.44 12.63 -1.07
C LEU A 330 -2.56 11.37 -1.06
N LEU A 331 -3.20 10.23 -0.82
CA LEU A 331 -2.56 8.91 -0.83
C LEU A 331 -2.69 8.21 -2.18
N HIS A 332 -3.37 8.82 -3.16
CA HIS A 332 -3.47 8.27 -4.51
C HIS A 332 -2.06 8.17 -5.13
N GLU A 333 -1.77 7.08 -5.83
CA GLU A 333 -0.44 6.75 -6.34
C GLU A 333 0.05 7.72 -7.43
N LYS A 334 -0.89 8.40 -8.10
CA LYS A 334 -0.61 9.42 -9.12
C LYS A 334 -1.57 10.61 -9.05
N PRO A 335 -1.50 11.48 -8.03
CA PRO A 335 -2.46 12.58 -7.87
C PRO A 335 -2.34 13.61 -9.00
N TYR A 336 -1.12 13.86 -9.48
CA TYR A 336 -0.81 14.79 -10.56
C TYR A 336 -0.05 14.06 -11.68
N ALA A 337 -0.42 14.30 -12.94
CA ALA A 337 0.30 13.70 -14.07
C ALA A 337 1.58 14.49 -14.40
N GLY A 338 2.55 13.82 -15.02
CA GLY A 338 3.81 14.43 -15.45
C GLY A 338 4.89 14.60 -14.38
N ILE A 339 4.61 14.25 -13.11
CA ILE A 339 5.58 14.29 -11.99
C ILE A 339 5.67 12.92 -11.30
N ASN A 340 6.55 12.71 -10.32
CA ASN A 340 6.66 11.45 -9.58
C ASN A 340 5.33 11.05 -8.93
N GLY A 341 5.09 9.75 -8.81
CA GLY A 341 3.94 9.20 -8.10
C GLY A 341 4.33 8.76 -6.68
N SER A 342 3.34 8.40 -5.86
CA SER A 342 3.55 7.98 -4.47
C SER A 342 3.58 6.47 -4.31
N GLY A 343 4.64 5.95 -3.70
CA GLY A 343 4.82 4.54 -3.34
C GLY A 343 4.49 4.19 -1.88
N LYS A 344 4.47 2.88 -1.60
CA LYS A 344 4.47 2.34 -0.22
C LYS A 344 5.49 1.20 -0.09
N HIS A 345 6.77 1.51 0.06
CA HIS A 345 7.78 0.45 0.03
C HIS A 345 7.65 -0.46 1.26
N ASN A 346 7.61 -1.76 1.00
CA ASN A 346 7.47 -2.79 2.02
C ASN A 346 8.83 -3.48 2.24
N ASN A 347 9.53 -3.08 3.29
CA ASN A 347 10.81 -3.65 3.70
C ASN A 347 10.60 -4.91 4.55
N TRP A 348 10.63 -6.08 3.90
CA TRP A 348 10.29 -7.38 4.48
C TRP A 348 11.53 -8.19 4.89
N SER A 349 11.47 -8.81 6.07
CA SER A 349 12.48 -9.77 6.55
C SER A 349 11.89 -10.82 7.51
N MET A 350 12.73 -11.76 7.96
CA MET A 350 12.37 -12.84 8.88
C MET A 350 13.35 -12.91 10.04
N ILE A 351 12.86 -12.85 11.28
CA ILE A 351 13.65 -12.77 12.50
C ILE A 351 13.29 -13.92 13.44
N THR A 352 14.28 -14.71 13.87
CA THR A 352 14.08 -15.82 14.81
C THR A 352 13.80 -15.32 16.22
N ASN A 353 13.18 -16.14 17.07
CA ASN A 353 13.04 -15.90 18.51
C ASN A 353 14.39 -15.74 19.25
N THR A 354 15.49 -16.18 18.63
CA THR A 354 16.86 -15.98 19.13
C THR A 354 17.51 -14.69 18.64
N GLY A 355 16.77 -13.82 17.94
CA GLY A 355 17.22 -12.50 17.47
C GLY A 355 18.03 -12.53 16.18
N LYS A 356 18.08 -13.66 15.44
CA LYS A 356 18.81 -13.75 14.17
C LYS A 356 17.90 -13.35 13.01
N ASN A 357 18.33 -12.37 12.23
CA ASN A 357 17.71 -12.06 10.94
C ASN A 357 18.19 -13.10 9.89
N LEU A 358 17.25 -13.84 9.31
CA LEU A 358 17.50 -14.93 8.35
C LEU A 358 17.91 -14.43 6.97
N LEU A 359 17.66 -13.15 6.68
CA LEU A 359 18.09 -12.47 5.46
C LEU A 359 19.30 -11.56 5.69
N ALA A 360 19.94 -11.62 6.85
CA ALA A 360 21.22 -10.96 7.09
C ALA A 360 22.38 -11.93 6.81
N PRO A 361 23.38 -11.54 5.99
CA PRO A 361 24.61 -12.30 5.85
C PRO A 361 25.30 -12.54 7.20
N GLY A 362 25.82 -13.75 7.40
CA GLY A 362 26.48 -14.15 8.63
C GLY A 362 28.00 -13.90 8.60
N LYS A 363 28.63 -14.07 9.78
CA LYS A 363 30.10 -14.10 9.91
C LYS A 363 30.68 -15.51 9.88
N THR A 364 29.84 -16.52 10.16
CA THR A 364 30.26 -17.91 10.21
C THR A 364 29.76 -18.67 8.99
N PRO A 365 30.49 -19.69 8.51
CA PRO A 365 30.04 -20.47 7.36
C PRO A 365 28.66 -21.11 7.55
N LYS A 366 28.33 -21.54 8.77
CA LYS A 366 27.02 -22.07 9.14
C LYS A 366 25.92 -21.01 9.01
N ASN A 367 26.16 -19.79 9.48
CA ASN A 367 25.20 -18.69 9.35
C ASN A 367 25.04 -18.26 7.90
N ASN A 368 26.10 -18.32 7.09
CA ASN A 368 26.03 -18.03 5.65
C ASN A 368 25.22 -19.07 4.89
N LEU A 369 25.35 -20.35 5.24
CA LEU A 369 24.51 -21.38 4.63
C LEU A 369 23.02 -21.21 5.00
N MET A 370 22.74 -20.79 6.24
CA MET A 370 21.38 -20.46 6.67
C MET A 370 20.84 -19.25 5.88
N PHE A 371 21.61 -18.17 5.79
CA PHE A 371 21.27 -17.00 4.97
C PHE A 371 20.99 -17.40 3.51
N LEU A 372 21.91 -18.11 2.86
CA LEU A 372 21.74 -18.56 1.47
C LEU A 372 20.50 -19.42 1.28
N THR A 373 20.16 -20.25 2.29
CA THR A 373 18.94 -21.07 2.25
C THR A 373 17.70 -20.19 2.15
N PHE A 374 17.54 -19.20 3.04
CA PHE A 374 16.35 -18.33 3.04
C PHE A 374 16.35 -17.34 1.87
N PHE A 375 17.52 -16.81 1.52
CA PHE A 375 17.72 -15.89 0.40
C PHE A 375 17.31 -16.53 -0.94
N VAL A 376 17.87 -17.70 -1.26
CA VAL A 376 17.55 -18.41 -2.52
C VAL A 376 16.12 -18.93 -2.54
N ASN A 377 15.57 -19.40 -1.42
CA ASN A 377 14.16 -19.78 -1.37
C ASN A 377 13.22 -18.59 -1.59
N THR A 378 13.56 -17.41 -1.09
CA THR A 378 12.78 -16.19 -1.39
C THR A 378 12.79 -15.88 -2.88
N ILE A 379 13.97 -15.91 -3.51
CA ILE A 379 14.12 -15.67 -4.96
C ILE A 379 13.31 -16.70 -5.76
N LYS A 380 13.40 -17.98 -5.40
CA LYS A 380 12.65 -19.05 -6.07
C LYS A 380 11.14 -18.91 -5.88
N ALA A 381 10.68 -18.50 -4.70
CA ALA A 381 9.27 -18.27 -4.43
C ALA A 381 8.70 -17.16 -5.32
N VAL A 382 9.40 -16.04 -5.42
CA VAL A 382 9.00 -14.90 -6.26
C VAL A 382 9.06 -15.26 -7.75
N HIS A 383 10.10 -15.97 -8.21
CA HIS A 383 10.16 -16.47 -9.59
C HIS A 383 8.97 -17.36 -9.92
N GLU A 384 8.62 -18.29 -9.02
CA GLU A 384 7.53 -19.23 -9.25
C GLU A 384 6.17 -18.52 -9.27
N HIS A 385 5.96 -17.48 -8.47
CA HIS A 385 4.66 -16.84 -8.28
C HIS A 385 4.66 -15.35 -8.66
N ALA A 386 5.47 -14.97 -9.65
CA ALA A 386 5.65 -13.59 -10.09
C ALA A 386 4.32 -12.90 -10.46
N ASP A 387 3.47 -13.58 -11.23
CA ASP A 387 2.17 -13.05 -11.66
C ASP A 387 1.23 -12.81 -10.47
N LEU A 388 1.26 -13.70 -9.47
CA LEU A 388 0.46 -13.53 -8.24
C LEU A 388 0.96 -12.35 -7.40
N LEU A 389 2.29 -12.16 -7.32
CA LEU A 389 2.86 -11.00 -6.63
C LEU A 389 2.50 -9.70 -7.37
N ARG A 390 2.53 -9.67 -8.71
CA ARG A 390 2.01 -8.55 -9.51
C ARG A 390 0.53 -8.31 -9.18
N ALA A 391 -0.30 -9.35 -9.20
CA ALA A 391 -1.73 -9.24 -8.92
C ALA A 391 -2.02 -8.62 -7.54
N SER A 392 -1.18 -8.92 -6.55
CA SER A 392 -1.34 -8.43 -5.17
C SER A 392 -1.16 -6.92 -4.99
N ILE A 393 -0.51 -6.25 -5.94
CA ILE A 393 -0.30 -4.79 -5.96
C ILE A 393 -1.15 -4.08 -7.03
N ALA A 394 -2.04 -4.84 -7.70
CA ALA A 394 -2.86 -4.35 -8.79
C ALA A 394 -3.97 -3.40 -8.31
N SER A 395 -4.06 -2.22 -8.91
CA SER A 395 -5.18 -1.30 -8.72
C SER A 395 -5.21 -0.26 -9.84
N VAL A 396 -6.35 0.38 -10.05
CA VAL A 396 -6.50 1.49 -11.03
C VAL A 396 -5.43 2.55 -10.82
N SER A 397 -5.26 2.97 -9.57
CA SER A 397 -4.37 4.08 -9.23
C SER A 397 -2.90 3.70 -9.37
N ASN A 398 -2.51 2.47 -9.01
CA ASN A 398 -1.15 1.99 -9.21
C ASN A 398 -0.82 1.73 -10.69
N ASP A 399 -1.79 1.35 -11.54
CA ASP A 399 -1.59 1.27 -13.00
C ASP A 399 -1.18 2.63 -13.60
N HIS A 400 -1.55 3.77 -12.98
CA HIS A 400 -1.09 5.10 -13.39
C HIS A 400 0.31 5.47 -12.89
N ARG A 401 0.86 4.70 -11.95
CA ARG A 401 2.17 4.94 -11.32
C ARG A 401 3.26 4.07 -11.94
N LEU A 402 3.03 2.77 -12.06
CA LEU A 402 4.06 1.80 -12.44
C LEU A 402 4.66 2.08 -13.83
N GLY A 403 5.97 1.84 -13.96
CA GLY A 403 6.71 1.93 -15.22
C GLY A 403 7.24 3.33 -15.60
N ALA A 404 7.20 4.30 -14.69
CA ALA A 404 7.73 5.64 -14.93
C ALA A 404 8.18 6.32 -13.63
N ASN A 405 9.05 7.33 -13.73
CA ASN A 405 9.42 8.25 -12.64
C ASN A 405 9.72 7.55 -11.29
N GLU A 406 10.71 6.66 -11.28
CA GLU A 406 11.15 5.88 -10.11
C GLU A 406 10.16 4.81 -9.59
N ALA A 407 8.97 4.67 -10.16
CA ALA A 407 8.10 3.53 -9.90
C ALA A 407 8.47 2.34 -10.79
N PRO A 408 8.59 1.11 -10.26
CA PRO A 408 9.02 -0.05 -11.04
C PRO A 408 8.01 -0.43 -12.15
N PRO A 409 8.44 -1.11 -13.22
CA PRO A 409 7.53 -1.64 -14.25
C PRO A 409 6.66 -2.78 -13.71
N ALA A 410 5.66 -3.20 -14.49
CA ALA A 410 4.79 -4.33 -14.15
C ALA A 410 5.48 -5.71 -14.26
N ILE A 411 6.73 -5.76 -14.74
CA ILE A 411 7.55 -6.96 -14.82
C ILE A 411 8.17 -7.22 -13.45
N ILE A 412 7.72 -8.25 -12.75
CA ILE A 412 8.32 -8.65 -11.47
C ILE A 412 9.70 -9.24 -11.74
N SER A 413 10.73 -8.58 -11.23
CA SER A 413 12.13 -9.02 -11.26
C SER A 413 12.80 -8.72 -9.93
N ILE A 414 13.91 -9.41 -9.67
CA ILE A 414 14.65 -9.27 -8.41
C ILE A 414 16.02 -8.68 -8.65
N PHE A 415 16.28 -7.56 -7.99
CA PHE A 415 17.61 -6.98 -7.87
C PHE A 415 18.32 -7.56 -6.64
N LEU A 416 19.49 -8.16 -6.83
CA LEU A 416 20.29 -8.72 -5.73
C LEU A 416 21.49 -7.86 -5.37
N GLY A 417 21.93 -7.01 -6.30
CA GLY A 417 23.23 -6.37 -6.26
C GLY A 417 24.31 -7.26 -6.87
N GLN A 418 25.26 -6.64 -7.57
CA GLN A 418 26.29 -7.33 -8.35
C GLN A 418 27.04 -8.39 -7.53
N GLN A 419 27.42 -8.07 -6.30
CA GLN A 419 28.22 -8.96 -5.46
C GLN A 419 27.45 -10.25 -5.12
N LEU A 420 26.19 -10.14 -4.69
CA LEU A 420 25.38 -11.31 -4.36
C LEU A 420 24.99 -12.10 -5.60
N ASN A 421 24.72 -11.39 -6.70
CA ASN A 421 24.44 -12.01 -8.00
C ASN A 421 25.61 -12.89 -8.48
N GLU A 422 26.84 -12.39 -8.40
CA GLU A 422 28.07 -13.14 -8.73
C GLU A 422 28.28 -14.35 -7.80
N VAL A 423 28.04 -14.20 -6.49
CA VAL A 423 28.11 -15.32 -5.54
C VAL A 423 27.14 -16.44 -5.91
N LEU A 424 25.91 -16.12 -6.35
CA LEU A 424 24.97 -17.14 -6.81
C LEU A 424 25.46 -17.84 -8.09
N ASP A 425 26.04 -17.10 -9.04
CA ASP A 425 26.59 -17.68 -10.27
C ASP A 425 27.79 -18.59 -9.99
N GLU A 426 28.68 -18.22 -9.06
CA GLU A 426 29.77 -19.09 -8.59
C GLU A 426 29.24 -20.41 -8.02
N ILE A 427 28.20 -20.35 -7.17
CA ILE A 427 27.56 -21.54 -6.60
C ILE A 427 26.95 -22.42 -7.71
N GLU A 428 26.32 -21.82 -8.73
CA GLU A 428 25.76 -22.52 -9.89
C GLU A 428 26.83 -23.30 -10.68
N HIS A 429 28.04 -22.74 -10.85
CA HIS A 429 29.10 -23.38 -11.63
C HIS A 429 30.01 -24.30 -10.82
N SER A 430 29.97 -24.21 -9.49
CA SER A 430 30.83 -24.98 -8.60
C SER A 430 30.60 -26.50 -8.64
N ARG A 431 31.66 -27.33 -8.52
CA ARG A 431 31.53 -28.79 -8.41
C ARG A 431 31.37 -29.23 -6.96
N ILE A 432 30.28 -29.91 -6.63
CA ILE A 432 30.06 -30.52 -5.30
C ILE A 432 30.75 -31.89 -5.29
N SER A 433 31.81 -32.07 -4.49
CA SER A 433 32.53 -33.36 -4.38
C SER A 433 31.94 -34.24 -3.27
N LYS A 434 31.61 -35.50 -3.60
CA LYS A 434 31.11 -36.50 -2.63
C LYS A 434 32.21 -37.26 -1.87
N LYS A 435 33.49 -37.13 -2.24
CA LYS A 435 34.62 -37.81 -1.58
C LYS A 435 35.30 -36.89 -0.57
N ILE A 436 35.25 -37.24 0.71
CA ILE A 436 35.97 -36.57 1.80
C ILE A 436 37.20 -37.43 2.13
N LYS A 437 38.42 -36.86 2.04
CA LYS A 437 39.63 -37.47 2.62
C LYS A 437 39.68 -37.16 4.12
N GLU A 438 40.13 -38.13 4.91
CA GLU A 438 40.10 -38.22 6.38
C GLU A 438 40.92 -37.18 7.18
N ASP A 439 41.06 -35.94 6.72
CA ASP A 439 41.72 -34.90 7.52
C ASP A 439 40.74 -33.82 7.99
N ASN A 440 40.95 -33.39 9.23
CA ASN A 440 40.09 -32.54 10.07
C ASN A 440 39.81 -31.12 9.54
N ALA A 441 39.13 -31.03 8.40
CA ALA A 441 38.45 -29.82 7.95
C ALA A 441 37.09 -30.21 7.36
N LEU A 442 36.01 -29.96 8.12
CA LEU A 442 34.61 -30.19 7.76
C LEU A 442 34.13 -29.47 6.46
N TRP A 443 35.04 -28.83 5.71
CA TRP A 443 34.77 -27.89 4.63
C TRP A 443 35.43 -28.24 3.27
N LEU A 444 36.04 -29.42 3.10
CA LEU A 444 36.80 -29.77 1.88
C LEU A 444 35.94 -30.22 0.65
N GLY A 445 34.60 -30.21 0.74
CA GLY A 445 33.70 -30.57 -0.37
C GLY A 445 32.74 -29.47 -0.82
N ILE A 446 32.76 -28.33 -0.12
CA ILE A 446 31.91 -27.16 -0.33
C ILE A 446 32.84 -26.07 -0.86
N PRO A 447 32.58 -25.46 -2.04
CA PRO A 447 33.31 -24.26 -2.45
C PRO A 447 33.26 -23.29 -1.28
N LYS A 448 34.42 -22.81 -0.81
CA LYS A 448 34.50 -21.92 0.35
C LYS A 448 33.45 -20.84 0.19
N ILE A 449 32.33 -20.95 0.92
CA ILE A 449 31.22 -20.00 0.78
C ILE A 449 31.88 -18.64 1.00
N PRO A 450 31.91 -17.76 -0.02
CA PRO A 450 32.63 -16.51 0.11
C PRO A 450 32.13 -15.80 1.36
N GLN A 451 33.00 -15.05 2.02
CA GLN A 451 32.52 -14.19 3.09
C GLN A 451 31.58 -13.18 2.44
N ILE A 452 30.27 -13.38 2.63
CA ILE A 452 29.25 -12.49 2.11
C ILE A 452 29.32 -11.24 2.98
N LEU A 453 29.97 -10.21 2.45
CA LEU A 453 30.00 -8.89 3.07
C LEU A 453 28.62 -8.25 2.90
N LEU A 454 28.32 -7.25 3.73
CA LEU A 454 27.20 -6.36 3.47
C LEU A 454 27.39 -5.77 2.08
N ASP A 455 26.41 -6.01 1.21
CA ASP A 455 26.45 -5.51 -0.15
C ASP A 455 26.41 -3.98 -0.12
N ASN A 456 27.42 -3.37 -0.74
CA ASN A 456 27.59 -1.93 -0.89
C ASN A 456 27.40 -1.50 -2.36
N THR A 457 26.81 -2.35 -3.22
CA THR A 457 26.51 -2.00 -4.60
C THR A 457 25.46 -0.89 -4.68
N ASP A 458 25.57 -0.09 -5.74
CA ASP A 458 24.67 1.04 -5.97
C ASP A 458 23.21 0.56 -6.13
N ARG A 459 22.26 1.33 -5.59
CA ARG A 459 20.87 0.88 -5.46
C ARG A 459 20.15 1.01 -6.80
N ASN A 460 19.62 -0.10 -7.32
CA ASN A 460 18.70 -0.03 -8.46
C ASN A 460 17.29 0.35 -8.01
N ARG A 461 16.90 1.61 -8.21
CA ARG A 461 15.57 2.15 -7.85
C ARG A 461 14.42 1.64 -8.73
N THR A 462 14.73 1.08 -9.90
CA THR A 462 13.72 0.67 -10.90
C THR A 462 13.21 -0.76 -10.71
N SER A 463 13.85 -1.53 -9.83
CA SER A 463 13.45 -2.91 -9.55
C SER A 463 12.23 -2.98 -8.62
N PRO A 464 11.24 -3.84 -8.92
CA PRO A 464 10.06 -4.01 -8.07
C PRO A 464 10.34 -4.74 -6.76
N PHE A 465 11.35 -5.62 -6.73
CA PHE A 465 11.72 -6.38 -5.54
C PHE A 465 13.25 -6.40 -5.40
N ALA A 466 13.79 -5.71 -4.40
CA ALA A 466 15.24 -5.52 -4.27
C ALA A 466 15.78 -6.02 -2.94
N PHE A 467 16.89 -6.75 -2.96
CA PHE A 467 17.63 -7.04 -1.74
C PHE A 467 18.43 -5.80 -1.33
N THR A 468 18.22 -5.32 -0.11
CA THR A 468 18.87 -4.10 0.41
C THR A 468 19.76 -4.40 1.61
N GLY A 469 20.56 -5.46 1.48
CA GLY A 469 21.65 -5.83 2.40
C GLY A 469 21.23 -6.82 3.50
N ASN A 470 20.05 -6.67 4.10
CA ASN A 470 19.57 -7.57 5.17
C ASN A 470 18.05 -7.84 5.15
N LYS A 471 17.39 -7.46 4.06
CA LYS A 471 15.94 -7.50 3.85
C LYS A 471 15.65 -7.38 2.36
N PHE A 472 14.45 -7.75 1.95
CA PHE A 472 13.94 -7.41 0.62
C PHE A 472 12.98 -6.22 0.72
N GLU A 473 13.01 -5.36 -0.28
CA GLU A 473 12.15 -4.20 -0.41
C GLU A 473 11.22 -4.41 -1.62
N LEU A 474 9.92 -4.52 -1.35
CA LEU A 474 8.89 -4.57 -2.39
C LEU A 474 8.41 -3.15 -2.69
N ARG A 475 8.90 -2.57 -3.80
CA ARG A 475 8.64 -1.18 -4.21
C ARG A 475 7.36 -1.00 -5.04
N ALA A 476 6.86 -2.09 -5.60
CA ALA A 476 5.69 -2.06 -6.49
C ALA A 476 4.37 -1.74 -5.80
N VAL A 477 4.33 -1.69 -4.45
CA VAL A 477 3.11 -1.43 -3.69
C VAL A 477 2.73 0.04 -3.78
N GLY A 478 1.44 0.31 -4.04
CA GLY A 478 0.89 1.67 -4.12
C GLY A 478 0.70 2.33 -2.76
N SER A 479 0.84 3.66 -2.70
CA SER A 479 0.69 4.50 -1.50
C SER A 479 -0.66 4.34 -0.78
N SER A 480 -1.74 4.03 -1.48
CA SER A 480 -3.08 3.82 -0.90
C SER A 480 -3.37 2.36 -0.53
N ALA A 481 -2.54 1.41 -0.97
CA ALA A 481 -2.80 -0.01 -0.81
C ALA A 481 -2.69 -0.46 0.66
N ASN A 482 -3.51 -1.43 1.05
CA ASN A 482 -3.31 -2.16 2.31
C ASN A 482 -2.19 -3.18 2.13
N SER A 483 -1.06 -2.98 2.83
CA SER A 483 0.11 -3.86 2.75
C SER A 483 -0.18 -5.33 3.12
N SER A 484 -1.29 -5.62 3.82
CA SER A 484 -1.73 -7.00 4.06
C SER A 484 -1.88 -7.81 2.77
N ALA A 485 -2.35 -7.21 1.67
CA ALA A 485 -2.57 -7.92 0.41
C ALA A 485 -1.25 -8.49 -0.17
N PRO A 486 -0.23 -7.66 -0.48
CA PRO A 486 1.05 -8.16 -0.97
C PRO A 486 1.80 -8.98 0.08
N MET A 487 1.66 -8.67 1.38
CA MET A 487 2.34 -9.42 2.41
C MET A 487 1.71 -10.80 2.67
N THR A 488 0.40 -10.96 2.53
CA THR A 488 -0.25 -12.28 2.56
C THR A 488 0.32 -13.15 1.44
N VAL A 489 0.42 -12.60 0.23
CA VAL A 489 0.99 -13.30 -0.93
C VAL A 489 2.47 -13.65 -0.70
N LEU A 490 3.30 -12.67 -0.35
CA LEU A 490 4.74 -12.86 -0.18
C LEU A 490 5.07 -13.91 0.89
N ASN A 491 4.43 -13.84 2.07
CA ASN A 491 4.67 -14.81 3.13
C ASN A 491 4.13 -16.20 2.74
N ALA A 492 3.00 -16.29 2.04
CA ALA A 492 2.44 -17.57 1.57
C ALA A 492 3.35 -18.27 0.54
N ILE A 493 3.83 -17.56 -0.47
CA ILE A 493 4.69 -18.15 -1.52
C ILE A 493 6.03 -18.59 -0.93
N VAL A 494 6.58 -17.84 0.05
CA VAL A 494 7.82 -18.23 0.75
C VAL A 494 7.57 -19.44 1.65
N ALA A 495 6.44 -19.50 2.37
CA ALA A 495 6.07 -20.65 3.20
C ALA A 495 5.94 -21.95 2.38
N GLU A 496 5.29 -21.87 1.22
CA GLU A 496 5.16 -23.01 0.29
C GLU A 496 6.55 -23.46 -0.22
N GLN A 497 7.38 -22.50 -0.62
CA GLN A 497 8.71 -22.77 -1.15
C GLN A 497 9.64 -23.38 -0.08
N LEU A 498 9.60 -22.90 1.17
CA LEU A 498 10.35 -23.49 2.29
C LEU A 498 9.88 -24.90 2.62
N THR A 499 8.57 -25.17 2.52
CA THR A 499 8.01 -26.51 2.70
C THR A 499 8.52 -27.47 1.62
N LYS A 500 8.51 -27.05 0.35
CA LYS A 500 9.10 -27.82 -0.77
C LYS A 500 10.59 -28.08 -0.56
N PHE A 501 11.33 -27.05 -0.15
CA PHE A 501 12.76 -27.16 0.16
C PHE A 501 13.02 -28.20 1.27
N LYS A 502 12.26 -28.16 2.36
CA LYS A 502 12.37 -29.12 3.47
C LYS A 502 12.26 -30.55 2.97
N VAL A 503 11.22 -30.84 2.18
CA VAL A 503 10.95 -32.18 1.62
C VAL A 503 12.08 -32.64 0.71
N GLU A 504 12.58 -31.78 -0.18
CA GLU A 504 13.67 -32.11 -1.09
C GLU A 504 14.98 -32.40 -0.35
N VAL A 505 15.33 -31.59 0.64
CA VAL A 505 16.53 -31.78 1.47
C VAL A 505 16.44 -33.06 2.29
N ASP A 506 15.30 -33.31 2.96
CA ASP A 506 15.09 -34.54 3.73
C ASP A 506 15.22 -35.79 2.87
N LYS A 507 14.73 -35.74 1.62
CA LYS A 507 14.85 -36.85 0.68
C LYS A 507 16.32 -37.18 0.38
N LEU A 508 17.18 -36.18 0.25
CA LEU A 508 18.63 -36.39 0.05
C LEU A 508 19.32 -36.89 1.31
N ILE A 509 18.96 -36.35 2.48
CA ILE A 509 19.48 -36.82 3.78
C ILE A 509 19.11 -38.29 4.00
N LYS A 510 17.87 -38.68 3.73
CA LYS A 510 17.41 -40.08 3.83
C LYS A 510 18.13 -41.02 2.85
N LYS A 511 18.60 -40.50 1.71
CA LYS A 511 19.43 -41.25 0.75
C LYS A 511 20.90 -41.40 1.18
N GLY A 512 21.30 -40.78 2.30
CA GLY A 512 22.64 -40.90 2.87
C GLY A 512 23.57 -39.72 2.59
N ASP A 513 23.11 -38.65 1.91
CA ASP A 513 23.92 -37.44 1.75
C ASP A 513 24.02 -36.70 3.09
N LYS A 514 25.21 -36.14 3.41
CA LYS A 514 25.38 -35.31 4.60
C LYS A 514 24.48 -34.07 4.50
N LYS A 515 23.93 -33.62 5.64
CA LYS A 515 23.01 -32.47 5.73
C LYS A 515 23.47 -31.25 4.94
N ASP A 516 24.71 -30.80 5.12
CA ASP A 516 25.22 -29.59 4.46
C ASP A 516 25.38 -29.77 2.94
N ILE A 517 25.69 -31.00 2.49
CA ILE A 517 25.75 -31.36 1.07
C ILE A 517 24.34 -31.39 0.46
N ALA A 518 23.36 -31.95 1.17
CA ALA A 518 21.97 -31.97 0.75
C ALA A 518 21.41 -30.54 0.60
N LEU A 519 21.66 -29.68 1.58
CA LEU A 519 21.26 -28.26 1.54
C LEU A 519 21.84 -27.56 0.30
N LEU A 520 23.16 -27.62 0.11
CA LEU A 520 23.81 -26.97 -1.04
C LEU A 520 23.37 -27.52 -2.38
N THR A 521 23.06 -28.82 -2.46
CA THR A 521 22.56 -29.44 -3.69
C THR A 521 21.22 -28.85 -4.10
N VAL A 522 20.30 -28.68 -3.14
CA VAL A 522 18.98 -28.08 -3.41
C VAL A 522 19.08 -26.57 -3.65
N ILE A 523 19.90 -25.85 -2.87
CA ILE A 523 20.17 -24.41 -3.09
C ILE A 523 20.69 -24.18 -4.51
N LYS A 524 21.69 -24.97 -4.94
CA LYS A 524 22.25 -24.90 -6.28
C LYS A 524 21.21 -25.14 -7.38
N LYS A 525 20.33 -26.13 -7.18
CA LYS A 525 19.21 -26.41 -8.08
C LYS A 525 18.31 -25.17 -8.20
N TYR A 526 17.92 -24.57 -7.07
CA TYR A 526 17.02 -23.42 -7.07
C TYR A 526 17.64 -22.16 -7.67
N ILE A 527 18.93 -21.90 -7.45
CA ILE A 527 19.65 -20.79 -8.12
C ILE A 527 19.51 -20.90 -9.64
N LYS A 528 19.70 -22.11 -10.18
CA LYS A 528 19.57 -22.36 -11.62
C LYS A 528 18.13 -22.17 -12.11
N GLU A 529 17.17 -22.71 -11.37
CA GLU A 529 15.75 -22.64 -11.74
C GLU A 529 15.15 -21.23 -11.64
N SER A 530 15.67 -20.38 -10.77
CA SER A 530 15.19 -19.01 -10.59
C SER A 530 16.04 -17.97 -11.31
N LYS A 531 16.97 -18.37 -12.17
CA LYS A 531 17.91 -17.46 -12.84
C LYS A 531 17.22 -16.36 -13.63
N ASN A 532 16.10 -16.69 -14.27
CA ASN A 532 15.38 -15.79 -15.16
C ASN A 532 14.83 -14.54 -14.44
N ILE A 533 14.47 -14.64 -13.15
CA ILE A 533 13.90 -13.51 -12.38
C ILE A 533 14.95 -12.46 -11.98
N ARG A 534 16.24 -12.82 -11.96
CA ARG A 534 17.33 -11.96 -11.50
C ARG A 534 17.65 -10.92 -12.55
N PHE A 535 17.60 -9.65 -12.19
CA PHE A 535 17.90 -8.55 -13.09
C PHE A 535 18.55 -7.37 -12.37
N GLU A 536 19.71 -6.95 -12.89
CA GLU A 536 20.57 -5.91 -12.29
C GLU A 536 20.53 -4.58 -13.07
N GLY A 537 19.88 -4.54 -14.25
CA GLY A 537 19.89 -3.41 -15.16
C GLY A 537 18.73 -2.43 -15.00
N ASN A 538 18.58 -1.50 -15.94
CA ASN A 538 17.51 -0.52 -15.95
C ASN A 538 16.15 -1.17 -16.28
N GLY A 539 15.22 -1.18 -15.33
CA GLY A 539 13.89 -1.76 -15.49
C GLY A 539 12.97 -1.01 -16.46
N TYR A 540 13.31 0.22 -16.86
CA TYR A 540 12.51 1.01 -17.80
C TYR A 540 12.88 0.83 -19.26
N SER A 541 13.99 0.15 -19.52
CA SER A 541 14.54 0.07 -20.86
C SER A 541 13.70 -0.87 -21.73
N GLN A 542 13.54 -0.55 -23.01
CA GLN A 542 12.84 -1.44 -23.95
C GLN A 542 13.59 -2.78 -24.08
N GLU A 543 14.92 -2.74 -23.95
CA GLU A 543 15.77 -3.93 -23.93
C GLU A 543 15.39 -4.86 -22.78
N TRP A 544 15.05 -4.33 -21.60
CA TRP A 544 14.55 -5.16 -20.50
C TRP A 544 13.17 -5.75 -20.80
N GLU A 545 12.25 -4.99 -21.40
CA GLU A 545 10.93 -5.53 -21.78
C GLU A 545 11.07 -6.71 -22.77
N ASP A 546 11.94 -6.57 -23.77
CA ASP A 546 12.21 -7.61 -24.76
C ASP A 546 12.93 -8.82 -24.13
N GLU A 547 13.94 -8.56 -23.29
CA GLU A 547 14.70 -9.60 -22.60
C GLU A 547 13.83 -10.39 -21.59
N ALA A 548 13.01 -9.69 -20.81
CA ALA A 548 12.09 -10.30 -19.85
C ALA A 548 11.13 -11.27 -20.54
N ASN A 549 10.61 -10.89 -21.71
CA ASN A 549 9.76 -11.75 -22.52
C ASN A 549 10.51 -13.00 -23.02
N LEU A 550 11.76 -12.86 -23.48
CA LEU A 550 12.61 -14.01 -23.85
C LEU A 550 12.89 -14.94 -22.68
N ARG A 551 13.00 -14.38 -21.47
CA ARG A 551 13.18 -15.13 -20.20
C ARG A 551 11.88 -15.75 -19.68
N GLY A 552 10.73 -15.48 -20.31
CA GLY A 552 9.42 -15.98 -19.90
C GLY A 552 8.80 -15.24 -18.72
N LEU A 553 9.23 -14.01 -18.44
CA LEU A 553 8.63 -13.15 -17.41
C LEU A 553 7.46 -12.37 -18.00
N SER A 554 6.30 -12.45 -17.33
CA SER A 554 5.09 -11.76 -17.77
C SER A 554 5.19 -10.24 -17.59
N ASN A 555 4.65 -9.49 -18.56
CA ASN A 555 4.49 -8.03 -18.49
C ASN A 555 3.00 -7.64 -18.54
N ILE A 556 2.27 -7.91 -17.46
CA ILE A 556 0.83 -7.62 -17.39
C ILE A 556 0.62 -6.19 -16.88
N LYS A 557 0.54 -5.24 -17.83
CA LYS A 557 0.45 -3.80 -17.53
C LYS A 557 -0.87 -3.39 -16.89
N THR A 558 -1.97 -4.09 -17.16
CA THR A 558 -3.31 -3.67 -16.73
C THR A 558 -3.88 -4.55 -15.63
N THR A 559 -4.56 -3.93 -14.66
CA THR A 559 -5.10 -4.61 -13.49
C THR A 559 -6.09 -5.73 -13.81
N PRO A 560 -7.11 -5.59 -14.69
CA PRO A 560 -8.09 -6.65 -14.91
C PRO A 560 -7.45 -7.99 -15.32
N LYS A 561 -6.47 -7.94 -16.21
CA LYS A 561 -5.72 -9.12 -16.67
C LYS A 561 -4.77 -9.65 -15.60
N ALA A 562 -4.12 -8.76 -14.84
CA ALA A 562 -3.21 -9.20 -13.78
C ALA A 562 -3.95 -9.93 -12.65
N LEU A 563 -5.19 -9.52 -12.35
CA LEU A 563 -6.00 -10.13 -11.30
C LEU A 563 -6.35 -11.60 -11.58
N ASP A 564 -6.33 -12.06 -12.84
CA ASP A 564 -6.58 -13.46 -13.17
C ASP A 564 -5.60 -14.44 -12.50
N ALA A 565 -4.42 -13.96 -12.11
CA ALA A 565 -3.46 -14.77 -11.35
C ALA A 565 -4.03 -15.26 -10.00
N TYR A 566 -4.98 -14.54 -9.38
CA TYR A 566 -5.63 -14.95 -8.13
C TYR A 566 -6.48 -16.21 -8.27
N VAL A 567 -7.08 -16.42 -9.45
CA VAL A 567 -7.99 -17.55 -9.72
C VAL A 567 -7.35 -18.65 -10.56
N SER A 568 -6.04 -18.55 -10.83
CA SER A 568 -5.29 -19.61 -11.50
C SER A 568 -5.28 -20.90 -10.67
N GLU A 569 -5.14 -22.05 -11.34
CA GLU A 569 -5.04 -23.35 -10.67
C GLU A 569 -3.86 -23.41 -9.71
N LYS A 570 -2.73 -22.83 -10.11
CA LYS A 570 -1.50 -22.74 -9.32
C LYS A 570 -1.72 -21.97 -8.02
N THR A 571 -2.32 -20.79 -8.10
CA THR A 571 -2.64 -19.96 -6.93
C THR A 571 -3.67 -20.63 -6.02
N THR A 572 -4.69 -21.26 -6.61
CA THR A 572 -5.71 -21.99 -5.86
C THR A 572 -5.07 -23.15 -5.09
N ALA A 573 -4.15 -23.90 -5.70
CA ALA A 573 -3.43 -24.98 -5.03
C ALA A 573 -2.56 -24.47 -3.88
N LEU A 574 -1.83 -23.37 -4.08
CA LEU A 574 -1.02 -22.71 -3.03
C LEU A 574 -1.86 -22.37 -1.80
N PHE A 575 -2.95 -21.62 -1.98
CA PHE A 575 -3.71 -21.10 -0.85
C PHE A 575 -4.58 -22.14 -0.15
N THR A 576 -5.09 -23.13 -0.89
CA THR A 576 -5.84 -24.24 -0.29
C THR A 576 -4.92 -25.19 0.48
N ALA A 577 -3.73 -25.50 -0.03
CA ALA A 577 -2.74 -26.33 0.66
C ALA A 577 -2.21 -25.68 1.95
N THR A 578 -2.11 -24.35 1.96
CA THR A 578 -1.69 -23.57 3.14
C THR A 578 -2.84 -23.18 4.07
N ASN A 579 -4.09 -23.49 3.70
CA ASN A 579 -5.32 -23.13 4.42
C ASN A 579 -5.47 -21.61 4.66
N ILE A 580 -4.89 -20.78 3.80
CA ILE A 580 -4.96 -19.31 3.89
C ILE A 580 -6.27 -18.83 3.26
N PHE A 581 -6.54 -19.25 2.02
CA PHE A 581 -7.80 -19.02 1.33
C PHE A 581 -8.39 -20.32 0.80
N SER A 582 -9.71 -20.42 0.91
CA SER A 582 -10.53 -21.34 0.12
C SER A 582 -10.67 -20.84 -1.32
N LYS A 583 -11.03 -21.76 -2.23
CA LYS A 583 -11.36 -21.41 -3.62
C LYS A 583 -12.45 -20.34 -3.70
N ARG A 584 -13.45 -20.40 -2.82
CA ARG A 584 -14.55 -19.43 -2.75
C ARG A 584 -14.04 -18.03 -2.40
N GLU A 585 -13.16 -17.91 -1.41
CA GLU A 585 -12.57 -16.62 -1.01
C GLU A 585 -11.71 -16.01 -2.11
N LEU A 586 -10.97 -16.83 -2.87
CA LEU A 586 -10.18 -16.35 -4.01
C LEU A 586 -11.05 -15.75 -5.11
N HIS A 587 -12.11 -16.45 -5.52
CA HIS A 587 -13.06 -15.93 -6.50
C HIS A 587 -13.75 -14.66 -6.02
N ALA A 588 -14.17 -14.62 -4.75
CA ALA A 588 -14.81 -13.44 -4.19
C ALA A 588 -13.90 -12.22 -4.18
N ARG A 589 -12.61 -12.39 -3.84
CA ARG A 589 -11.63 -11.30 -3.88
C ARG A 589 -11.35 -10.82 -5.30
N HIS A 590 -11.19 -11.76 -6.25
CA HIS A 590 -11.04 -11.43 -7.67
C HIS A 590 -12.21 -10.58 -8.16
N GLU A 591 -13.44 -10.99 -7.86
CA GLU A 591 -14.67 -10.26 -8.20
C GLU A 591 -14.70 -8.85 -7.58
N ILE A 592 -14.43 -8.72 -6.27
CA ILE A 592 -14.41 -7.41 -5.58
C ILE A 592 -13.35 -6.48 -6.19
N MET A 593 -12.17 -7.00 -6.50
CA MET A 593 -11.07 -6.20 -7.06
C MET A 593 -11.40 -5.72 -8.47
N LEU A 594 -11.99 -6.57 -9.32
CA LEU A 594 -12.50 -6.18 -10.63
C LEU A 594 -13.64 -5.16 -10.52
N GLU A 595 -14.56 -5.37 -9.58
CA GLU A 595 -15.68 -4.46 -9.35
C GLU A 595 -15.21 -3.07 -8.92
N ASN A 596 -14.28 -3.01 -7.98
CA ASN A 596 -13.63 -1.77 -7.55
C ASN A 596 -12.93 -1.08 -8.74
N TYR A 597 -12.24 -1.87 -9.57
CA TYR A 597 -11.52 -1.37 -10.74
C TYR A 597 -12.44 -0.64 -11.73
N TYR A 598 -13.47 -1.31 -12.24
CA TYR A 598 -14.33 -0.69 -13.25
C TYR A 598 -15.15 0.46 -12.66
N LYS A 599 -15.55 0.39 -11.38
CA LYS A 599 -16.30 1.47 -10.71
C LYS A 599 -15.45 2.73 -10.57
N LYS A 600 -14.17 2.63 -10.21
CA LYS A 600 -13.27 3.78 -10.15
C LYS A 600 -13.11 4.44 -11.51
N LEU A 601 -12.84 3.68 -12.58
CA LEU A 601 -12.78 4.23 -13.94
C LEU A 601 -14.13 4.83 -14.38
N GLN A 602 -15.25 4.21 -13.98
CA GLN A 602 -16.57 4.76 -14.24
C GLN A 602 -16.77 6.12 -13.58
N ILE A 603 -16.33 6.29 -12.33
CA ILE A 603 -16.40 7.56 -11.60
C ILE A 603 -15.52 8.60 -12.30
N GLU A 604 -14.27 8.25 -12.64
CA GLU A 604 -13.38 9.15 -13.39
C GLU A 604 -14.01 9.60 -14.71
N ALA A 605 -14.55 8.68 -15.52
CA ALA A 605 -15.22 9.02 -16.77
C ALA A 605 -16.42 9.97 -16.57
N ARG A 606 -17.22 9.75 -15.52
CA ARG A 606 -18.36 10.62 -15.18
C ARG A 606 -17.89 12.01 -14.80
N VAL A 607 -16.91 12.10 -13.91
CA VAL A 607 -16.38 13.38 -13.41
C VAL A 607 -15.66 14.15 -14.52
N MET A 608 -14.92 13.47 -15.40
CA MET A 608 -14.34 14.09 -16.60
C MET A 608 -15.42 14.75 -17.46
N GLY A 609 -16.48 14.00 -17.77
CA GLY A 609 -17.60 14.53 -18.56
C GLY A 609 -18.34 15.68 -17.87
N GLU A 610 -18.58 15.58 -16.56
CA GLU A 610 -19.24 16.61 -15.77
C GLU A 610 -18.42 17.90 -15.73
N VAL A 611 -17.19 17.84 -15.21
CA VAL A 611 -16.31 19.03 -15.04
C VAL A 611 -16.02 19.70 -16.38
N ALA A 612 -15.83 18.91 -17.45
CA ALA A 612 -15.62 19.48 -18.78
C ALA A 612 -16.86 20.22 -19.30
N ASN A 613 -18.05 19.63 -19.20
CA ASN A 613 -19.30 20.25 -19.69
C ASN A 613 -19.75 21.44 -18.85
N THR A 614 -19.63 21.38 -17.51
CA THR A 614 -20.21 22.39 -16.62
C THR A 614 -19.26 23.51 -16.26
N SER A 615 -17.95 23.28 -16.34
CA SER A 615 -16.93 24.25 -15.88
C SER A 615 -15.99 24.68 -17.00
N ILE A 616 -15.32 23.75 -17.68
CA ILE A 616 -14.27 24.08 -18.66
C ILE A 616 -14.85 24.66 -19.95
N ILE A 617 -15.80 23.96 -20.59
CA ILE A 617 -16.41 24.40 -21.85
C ILE A 617 -17.05 25.79 -21.69
N PRO A 618 -17.87 26.08 -20.65
CA PRO A 618 -18.44 27.41 -20.46
C PRO A 618 -17.40 28.51 -20.29
N ALA A 619 -16.31 28.26 -19.55
CA ALA A 619 -15.23 29.22 -19.37
C ALA A 619 -14.51 29.52 -20.70
N ALA A 620 -14.23 28.49 -21.50
CA ALA A 620 -13.62 28.64 -22.81
C ALA A 620 -14.53 29.39 -23.81
N ILE A 621 -15.84 29.12 -23.81
CA ILE A 621 -16.82 29.85 -24.64
C ILE A 621 -16.91 31.33 -24.20
N ALA A 622 -16.92 31.61 -22.90
CA ALA A 622 -16.95 32.98 -22.38
C ALA A 622 -15.73 33.79 -22.86
N TYR A 623 -14.54 33.18 -22.81
CA TYR A 623 -13.33 33.81 -23.34
C TYR A 623 -13.37 33.94 -24.87
N GLN A 624 -13.87 32.93 -25.58
CA GLN A 624 -14.05 32.98 -27.03
C GLN A 624 -14.96 34.16 -27.46
N ASN A 625 -16.05 34.42 -26.73
CA ASN A 625 -16.92 35.57 -26.99
C ASN A 625 -16.19 36.91 -26.83
N THR A 626 -15.33 37.02 -25.81
CA THR A 626 -14.51 38.22 -25.59
C THR A 626 -13.56 38.49 -26.77
N LEU A 627 -12.95 37.43 -27.32
CA LEU A 627 -12.10 37.54 -28.50
C LEU A 627 -12.90 37.88 -29.76
N ILE A 628 -14.12 37.33 -29.91
CA ILE A 628 -15.01 37.67 -31.04
C ILE A 628 -15.40 39.15 -31.00
N GLU A 629 -15.73 39.68 -29.82
CA GLU A 629 -16.02 41.11 -29.64
C GLU A 629 -14.81 41.98 -30.00
N ASN A 630 -13.61 41.57 -29.59
CA ASN A 630 -12.37 42.26 -29.98
C ASN A 630 -12.18 42.27 -31.51
N VAL A 631 -12.34 41.12 -32.18
CA VAL A 631 -12.22 41.03 -33.65
C VAL A 631 -13.23 41.94 -34.35
N LYS A 632 -14.49 41.96 -33.88
CA LYS A 632 -15.53 42.84 -34.43
C LYS A 632 -15.16 44.31 -34.27
N GLY A 633 -14.75 44.71 -33.06
CA GLY A 633 -14.35 46.09 -32.79
C GLY A 633 -13.16 46.55 -33.63
N LEU A 634 -12.14 45.70 -33.81
CA LEU A 634 -10.99 46.03 -34.68
C LEU A 634 -11.41 46.23 -36.14
N LYS A 635 -12.33 45.41 -36.66
CA LYS A 635 -12.87 45.55 -38.02
C LYS A 635 -13.72 46.81 -38.17
N GLU A 636 -14.55 47.13 -37.18
CA GLU A 636 -15.39 48.34 -37.18
C GLU A 636 -14.55 49.63 -37.18
N LEU A 637 -13.34 49.60 -36.58
CA LEU A 637 -12.37 50.69 -36.63
C LEU A 637 -11.62 50.80 -37.97
N GLY A 638 -11.86 49.90 -38.93
CA GLY A 638 -11.23 49.91 -40.25
C GLY A 638 -9.80 49.37 -40.28
N LEU A 639 -9.39 48.56 -39.28
CA LEU A 639 -8.08 47.91 -39.29
C LEU A 639 -8.01 46.78 -40.33
N ASN A 640 -6.82 46.54 -40.87
CA ASN A 640 -6.59 45.55 -41.92
C ASN A 640 -6.60 44.10 -41.40
N ASP A 641 -6.60 43.13 -42.33
CA ASP A 641 -6.68 41.69 -42.00
C ASP A 641 -5.49 41.20 -41.14
N GLU A 642 -4.33 41.84 -41.26
CA GLU A 642 -3.14 41.54 -40.45
C GLU A 642 -3.39 41.86 -38.96
N ALA A 643 -4.09 42.96 -38.66
CA ALA A 643 -4.41 43.36 -37.29
C ALA A 643 -5.39 42.40 -36.60
N VAL A 644 -6.24 41.68 -37.36
CA VAL A 644 -7.22 40.71 -36.80
C VAL A 644 -6.76 39.26 -36.90
N ALA A 645 -5.64 38.98 -37.60
CA ALA A 645 -5.16 37.62 -37.83
C ALA A 645 -4.88 36.84 -36.54
N VAL A 646 -4.25 37.49 -35.55
CA VAL A 646 -3.91 36.88 -34.26
C VAL A 646 -5.16 36.49 -33.45
N PRO A 647 -6.08 37.41 -33.11
CA PRO A 647 -7.26 37.04 -32.32
C PRO A 647 -8.16 36.05 -33.05
N LEU A 648 -8.29 36.16 -34.38
CA LEU A 648 -9.04 35.18 -35.19
C LEU A 648 -8.39 33.77 -35.14
N GLY A 649 -7.05 33.70 -35.21
CA GLY A 649 -6.30 32.46 -35.06
C GLY A 649 -6.51 31.79 -33.69
N ILE A 650 -6.60 32.57 -32.62
CA ILE A 650 -6.92 32.06 -31.28
C ILE A 650 -8.35 31.53 -31.22
N VAL A 651 -9.33 32.26 -31.78
CA VAL A 651 -10.74 31.82 -31.86
C VAL A 651 -10.86 30.49 -32.59
N ASN A 652 -10.16 30.32 -33.71
CA ASN A 652 -10.16 29.07 -34.48
C ASN A 652 -9.63 27.88 -33.66
N LYS A 653 -8.49 28.07 -32.97
CA LYS A 653 -7.92 27.04 -32.09
C LYS A 653 -8.86 26.69 -30.93
N LEU A 654 -9.49 27.69 -30.30
CA LEU A 654 -10.48 27.46 -29.24
C LEU A 654 -11.65 26.62 -29.76
N SER A 655 -12.21 26.97 -30.93
CA SER A 655 -13.29 26.21 -31.56
C SER A 655 -12.90 24.76 -31.85
N GLU A 656 -11.69 24.53 -32.37
CA GLU A 656 -11.17 23.19 -32.65
C GLU A 656 -11.08 22.35 -31.36
N HIS A 657 -10.41 22.86 -30.33
CA HIS A 657 -10.26 22.13 -29.07
C HIS A 657 -11.62 21.91 -28.37
N LEU A 658 -12.52 22.90 -28.37
CA LEU A 658 -13.88 22.77 -27.85
C LEU A 658 -14.67 21.67 -28.56
N GLY A 659 -14.61 21.63 -29.90
CA GLY A 659 -15.26 20.61 -30.70
C GLY A 659 -14.74 19.21 -30.38
N GLN A 660 -13.41 19.06 -30.26
CA GLN A 660 -12.77 17.79 -29.91
C GLN A 660 -13.13 17.34 -28.49
N VAL A 661 -13.10 18.23 -27.50
CA VAL A 661 -13.50 17.90 -26.12
C VAL A 661 -14.95 17.42 -26.10
N LYS A 662 -15.87 18.18 -26.72
CA LYS A 662 -17.30 17.84 -26.69
C LYS A 662 -17.59 16.51 -27.39
N SER A 663 -17.05 16.31 -28.60
CA SER A 663 -17.24 15.09 -29.37
C SER A 663 -16.73 13.86 -28.61
N ASN A 664 -15.52 13.93 -28.03
CA ASN A 664 -14.95 12.79 -27.31
C ASN A 664 -15.70 12.48 -26.00
N ILE A 665 -16.22 13.49 -25.30
CA ILE A 665 -17.06 13.26 -24.12
C ILE A 665 -18.36 12.56 -24.50
N ASP A 666 -19.01 12.98 -25.58
CA ASP A 666 -20.26 12.37 -26.03
C ASP A 666 -20.02 10.93 -26.50
N SER A 667 -18.92 10.66 -27.21
CA SER A 667 -18.51 9.29 -27.57
C SER A 667 -18.19 8.43 -26.35
N MET A 668 -17.43 8.96 -25.38
CA MET A 668 -17.12 8.27 -24.12
C MET A 668 -18.40 7.94 -23.34
N LEU A 669 -19.40 8.83 -23.35
CA LEU A 669 -20.69 8.60 -22.69
C LEU A 669 -21.44 7.41 -23.33
N GLU A 670 -21.48 7.33 -24.66
CA GLU A 670 -22.10 6.21 -25.36
C GLU A 670 -21.34 4.90 -25.15
N GLU A 671 -20.00 4.92 -25.21
CA GLU A 671 -19.18 3.74 -24.94
C GLU A 671 -19.38 3.24 -23.49
N ARG A 672 -19.48 4.16 -22.53
CA ARG A 672 -19.80 3.83 -21.14
C ARG A 672 -21.20 3.22 -21.01
N LYS A 673 -22.21 3.73 -21.74
CA LYS A 673 -23.56 3.15 -21.75
C LYS A 673 -23.53 1.73 -22.32
N ALA A 674 -22.78 1.48 -23.39
CA ALA A 674 -22.61 0.15 -23.96
C ALA A 674 -21.90 -0.80 -22.98
N THR A 675 -20.78 -0.35 -22.40
CA THR A 675 -19.97 -1.13 -21.44
C THR A 675 -20.75 -1.50 -20.18
N ASN A 676 -21.64 -0.65 -19.69
CA ASN A 676 -22.47 -0.95 -18.52
C ASN A 676 -23.47 -2.09 -18.71
N LYS A 677 -23.76 -2.46 -19.97
CA LYS A 677 -24.68 -3.57 -20.28
C LYS A 677 -23.99 -4.94 -20.28
N ILE A 678 -22.66 -4.99 -20.11
CA ILE A 678 -21.93 -6.25 -19.97
C ILE A 678 -22.29 -6.84 -18.61
N ASP A 679 -22.66 -8.11 -18.54
CA ASP A 679 -23.01 -8.74 -17.26
C ASP A 679 -21.76 -9.24 -16.51
N ASP A 680 -20.86 -9.92 -17.23
CA ASP A 680 -19.61 -10.43 -16.66
C ASP A 680 -18.68 -9.31 -16.19
N THR A 681 -18.29 -9.37 -14.92
CA THR A 681 -17.49 -8.32 -14.27
C THR A 681 -16.07 -8.23 -14.82
N ARG A 682 -15.47 -9.36 -15.22
CA ARG A 682 -14.13 -9.38 -15.81
C ARG A 682 -14.14 -8.71 -17.19
N GLU A 683 -15.04 -9.13 -18.06
CA GLU A 683 -15.20 -8.53 -19.39
C GLU A 683 -15.60 -7.05 -19.33
N LYS A 684 -16.46 -6.68 -18.37
CA LYS A 684 -16.80 -5.28 -18.10
C LYS A 684 -15.57 -4.47 -17.69
N SER A 685 -14.73 -5.01 -16.81
CA SER A 685 -13.52 -4.35 -16.34
C SER A 685 -12.49 -4.16 -17.46
N ILE A 686 -12.33 -5.17 -18.32
CA ILE A 686 -11.49 -5.08 -19.52
C ILE A 686 -12.05 -4.02 -20.49
N ALA A 687 -13.36 -4.00 -20.73
CA ALA A 687 -13.98 -3.01 -21.61
C ALA A 687 -13.85 -1.57 -21.07
N TYR A 688 -13.91 -1.36 -19.75
CA TYR A 688 -13.61 -0.06 -19.15
C TYR A 688 -12.14 0.37 -19.36
N ASP A 689 -11.18 -0.55 -19.20
CA ASP A 689 -9.75 -0.26 -19.40
C ASP A 689 -9.39 -0.02 -20.88
N GLU A 690 -9.94 -0.83 -21.79
CA GLU A 690 -9.54 -0.79 -23.20
C GLU A 690 -10.38 0.18 -24.04
N LYS A 691 -11.67 0.35 -23.73
CA LYS A 691 -12.58 1.17 -24.54
C LYS A 691 -12.90 2.51 -23.89
N VAL A 692 -13.37 2.53 -22.64
CA VAL A 692 -13.77 3.79 -21.97
C VAL A 692 -12.57 4.66 -21.63
N LYS A 693 -11.53 4.10 -21.02
CA LYS A 693 -10.31 4.82 -20.62
C LYS A 693 -9.52 5.34 -21.83
N SER A 694 -9.69 4.76 -23.03
CA SER A 694 -9.05 5.24 -24.26
C SER A 694 -9.38 6.70 -24.60
N TYR A 695 -10.53 7.21 -24.15
CA TYR A 695 -10.94 8.60 -24.34
C TYR A 695 -10.26 9.58 -23.37
N PHE A 696 -9.74 9.12 -22.23
CA PHE A 696 -9.31 9.99 -21.14
C PHE A 696 -8.16 10.90 -21.58
N GLU A 697 -7.12 10.33 -22.19
CA GLU A 697 -5.95 11.09 -22.60
C GLU A 697 -6.28 12.10 -23.71
N THR A 698 -7.12 11.72 -24.68
CA THR A 698 -7.55 12.63 -25.75
C THR A 698 -8.35 13.81 -25.19
N ILE A 699 -9.35 13.56 -24.35
CA ILE A 699 -10.15 14.63 -23.73
C ILE A 699 -9.23 15.54 -22.90
N ARG A 700 -8.37 14.93 -22.07
CA ARG A 700 -7.39 15.66 -21.25
C ARG A 700 -6.50 16.54 -22.11
N TYR A 701 -5.92 16.00 -23.19
CA TYR A 701 -5.02 16.74 -24.06
C TYR A 701 -5.67 18.02 -24.58
N HIS A 702 -6.90 17.95 -25.11
CA HIS A 702 -7.57 19.14 -25.61
C HIS A 702 -7.97 20.11 -24.49
N VAL A 703 -8.35 19.62 -23.30
CA VAL A 703 -8.60 20.48 -22.13
C VAL A 703 -7.33 21.20 -21.67
N ASP A 704 -6.19 20.50 -21.59
CA ASP A 704 -4.91 21.07 -21.18
C ASP A 704 -4.44 22.12 -22.21
N LYS A 705 -4.77 21.94 -23.50
CA LYS A 705 -4.55 22.99 -24.51
C LYS A 705 -5.47 24.20 -24.34
N LEU A 706 -6.74 23.99 -23.97
CA LEU A 706 -7.63 25.10 -23.62
C LEU A 706 -7.09 25.88 -22.41
N GLU A 707 -6.54 25.21 -21.39
CA GLU A 707 -5.95 25.86 -20.21
C GLU A 707 -4.82 26.84 -20.56
N GLN A 708 -4.03 26.52 -21.59
CA GLN A 708 -2.93 27.36 -22.06
C GLN A 708 -3.40 28.57 -22.88
N ILE A 709 -4.58 28.51 -23.49
CA ILE A 709 -5.10 29.53 -24.40
C ILE A 709 -6.07 30.47 -23.69
N VAL A 710 -6.92 29.93 -22.82
CA VAL A 710 -7.95 30.67 -22.10
C VAL A 710 -7.30 31.58 -21.05
N ASP A 711 -7.81 32.82 -20.94
CA ASP A 711 -7.34 33.78 -19.94
C ASP A 711 -7.37 33.17 -18.52
N ASP A 712 -6.27 33.36 -17.79
CA ASP A 712 -6.08 32.84 -16.46
C ASP A 712 -7.16 33.32 -15.48
N SER A 713 -7.68 34.54 -15.69
CA SER A 713 -8.67 35.17 -14.83
C SER A 713 -10.04 34.45 -14.86
N VAL A 714 -10.36 33.78 -15.96
CA VAL A 714 -11.64 33.08 -16.17
C VAL A 714 -11.51 31.56 -16.06
N TRP A 715 -10.28 31.02 -16.04
CA TRP A 715 -10.07 29.58 -15.94
C TRP A 715 -10.56 29.02 -14.59
N PRO A 716 -11.46 28.01 -14.59
CA PRO A 716 -12.28 27.69 -13.43
C PRO A 716 -11.57 26.83 -12.37
N LEU A 717 -10.56 26.05 -12.76
CA LEU A 717 -9.89 25.09 -11.89
C LEU A 717 -8.52 25.62 -11.41
N PRO A 718 -8.14 25.41 -10.14
CA PRO A 718 -6.76 25.61 -9.72
C PRO A 718 -5.77 24.90 -10.64
N LYS A 719 -4.77 25.66 -11.12
CA LYS A 719 -3.73 25.15 -12.04
C LYS A 719 -2.67 24.36 -11.26
N PHE A 720 -1.91 23.50 -11.95
CA PHE A 720 -0.88 22.69 -11.27
C PHE A 720 0.17 23.55 -10.56
N ARG A 721 0.54 24.71 -11.13
CA ARG A 721 1.45 25.65 -10.47
C ARG A 721 0.93 26.16 -9.12
N GLU A 722 -0.39 26.19 -8.94
CA GLU A 722 -1.03 26.63 -7.70
C GLU A 722 -1.11 25.47 -6.71
N LEU A 723 -1.52 24.28 -7.17
CA LEU A 723 -1.65 23.08 -6.35
C LEU A 723 -0.29 22.58 -5.81
N LEU A 724 0.78 22.74 -6.58
CA LEU A 724 2.10 22.19 -6.26
C LEU A 724 3.02 23.14 -5.48
N PHE A 725 2.83 24.46 -5.60
CA PHE A 725 3.78 25.44 -5.06
C PHE A 725 3.18 26.43 -4.06
N LEU A 726 1.85 26.61 -4.02
CA LEU A 726 1.22 27.43 -2.99
C LEU A 726 1.05 26.58 -1.73
N LYS A 727 1.61 27.05 -0.63
CA LYS A 727 1.63 26.35 0.65
C LYS A 727 1.21 27.28 1.77
#